data_AF-A0A944CU49-F1
#
_entry.id   AF-A0A944CU49-F1
#
_cell.length_a   1.000
_cell.length_b   1.000
_cell.length_c   1.000
_cell.angle_alpha   90.00
_cell.angle_beta   90.00
_cell.angle_gamma   90.00
#
_symmetry.space_group_name_H-M   'P 1'
#
loop_
_entity.id
_entity.type
_entity.pdbx_description
1 polymer ?
#
loop_
_entity_poly.entity_id
_entity_poly.type
_entity_poly.pdbx_seq_one_letter_code
_entity_poly.pdbx_strand_id
1 'polypeptide(L)'
;MKSIAQNQKLAIVGMDCFVSSSPTLNKFERLIYEGKQNSVTSENYQQTPLSREVINSALKDAKIQPDIRIALIIISPTENSAKLANYISAELAFFAEENSLLSALDVSKKLLISQQVEAVLIVGIDKNYPIETNPTGYAFSYDEKAQRIIKTAGAAAVVLQLYETAKQQNHCIYAVIDGLSVVKDAPNHPETVKQACQEAFQIADVNAADIGYLEVVASGIPNADIAEIQGLISAYQTGAENLSCALGSVKANIGNTQASAGIFSLIKTALCLYYRYIPGVPQWFNPKQPEIWHGSPFYVAVESKPWFLEPGATKRIAAVNIMEEDNIYGHLILSEEISQIERSSQYLAEMSYYLFPIAADDRASLLTQITALQQSLTDVSSLSQLASDYFQKYQQYQQSTYALAILSRHPEELKREIERAIQGVKIAFATGKDWQTPLGSYFTVNPQGKKGHVAFVYPGSFTSYIGIGRNIFRLFPQLYDDVVVKSVYNRAADIEKFIYPRSINKLSKRQLETIEQKLINDPVSMLEWEVGLARLMTVMLKNHFRIQSPYAFGYSLGETSMMLAQGVWTSFKSTSDYLNSSPLFKTRLSGQKNAVRQHWGLPLIHTGKSEEFWSNYILICSSSLVQEVLKNESRVYIVLINTPEEVIIAGETQACERVIQTLKCDAFPTSINHVIHCEPMHSEYDELVKVNTLPSQGNSKTIFYSAAEYAPMKIDSNLIGKNIAKALCHQLDFPRLVNRAYNDNIRIFIEVGVGSNCSRWISEILKDKEHLAVSLNRRGVDDHTSIIKALAKLFSHRVELDLSPLYSFPNIKLDQDHACENQSSFPDTSLLNYEHKIKSTPNYKSLNDHHVRLAKAHGFLLKSRQTSLQQLSLFLQQQLDLYKKMVIQVRKEK
;
A
#
# COMPACT_ATOMS: atom_id res chain seq x y z
N MET A 1 31.10 13.53 -33.63
CA MET A 1 29.70 13.50 -34.11
C MET A 1 29.09 12.09 -34.12
N LYS A 2 29.72 11.05 -34.67
CA LYS A 2 29.17 9.66 -34.61
C LYS A 2 28.95 9.10 -33.19
N SER A 3 29.79 9.44 -32.20
CA SER A 3 29.59 8.98 -30.80
C SER A 3 28.48 9.73 -30.05
N ILE A 4 28.14 10.96 -30.46
CA ILE A 4 27.05 11.75 -29.85
C ILE A 4 25.68 11.23 -30.31
N ALA A 5 25.58 10.76 -31.56
CA ALA A 5 24.36 10.19 -32.11
C ALA A 5 23.99 8.82 -31.52
N GLN A 6 24.96 8.00 -31.07
CA GLN A 6 24.67 6.67 -30.50
C GLN A 6 24.03 6.72 -29.10
N ASN A 7 24.28 7.79 -28.34
CA ASN A 7 23.83 7.97 -26.94
C ASN A 7 22.53 8.76 -26.77
N GLN A 8 21.80 9.08 -27.84
CA GLN A 8 20.49 9.72 -27.69
C GLN A 8 19.46 8.73 -27.15
N LYS A 9 18.90 9.07 -25.99
CA LYS A 9 17.87 8.31 -25.27
C LYS A 9 16.48 8.65 -25.80
N LEU A 10 15.56 7.70 -25.69
CA LEU A 10 14.15 7.91 -26.01
C LEU A 10 13.35 8.06 -24.72
N ALA A 11 12.31 8.89 -24.74
CA ALA A 11 11.34 9.02 -23.68
C ALA A 11 10.00 8.43 -24.12
N ILE A 12 9.37 7.68 -23.23
CA ILE A 12 7.97 7.29 -23.37
C ILE A 12 7.11 8.43 -22.81
N VAL A 13 6.46 9.17 -23.71
CA VAL A 13 5.72 10.40 -23.36
C VAL A 13 4.21 10.21 -23.32
N GLY A 14 3.70 9.11 -23.88
CA GLY A 14 2.31 8.70 -23.68
C GLY A 14 2.08 7.24 -24.01
N MET A 15 1.04 6.66 -23.43
CA MET A 15 0.69 5.26 -23.62
C MET A 15 -0.79 5.01 -23.35
N ASP A 16 -1.34 3.98 -23.97
CA ASP A 16 -2.60 3.38 -23.53
C ASP A 16 -2.65 1.91 -23.94
N CYS A 17 -3.54 1.15 -23.31
CA CYS A 17 -3.78 -0.22 -23.68
C CYS A 17 -5.20 -0.69 -23.38
N PHE A 18 -5.61 -1.70 -24.13
CA PHE A 18 -6.88 -2.37 -24.03
C PHE A 18 -6.68 -3.88 -24.00
N VAL A 19 -7.19 -4.52 -22.96
CA VAL A 19 -7.43 -5.97 -22.88
C VAL A 19 -8.83 -6.18 -22.31
N SER A 20 -9.52 -7.27 -22.68
CA SER A 20 -10.99 -7.43 -22.52
C SER A 20 -11.58 -7.17 -21.12
N SER A 21 -10.80 -7.14 -20.04
CA SER A 21 -11.28 -6.76 -18.69
C SER A 21 -10.65 -5.48 -18.11
N SER A 22 -9.66 -4.90 -18.79
CA SER A 22 -8.97 -3.67 -18.41
C SER A 22 -8.99 -2.72 -19.62
N PRO A 23 -10.12 -2.01 -19.84
CA PRO A 23 -10.32 -1.20 -21.04
C PRO A 23 -9.55 0.13 -21.06
N THR A 24 -8.81 0.46 -19.99
CA THR A 24 -8.05 1.70 -19.87
C THR A 24 -6.70 1.44 -19.20
N LEU A 25 -5.72 2.31 -19.44
CA LEU A 25 -4.42 2.28 -18.77
C LEU A 25 -4.53 2.21 -17.24
N ASN A 26 -5.41 3.00 -16.61
CA ASN A 26 -5.60 2.98 -15.15
C ASN A 26 -6.07 1.61 -14.65
N LYS A 27 -7.01 0.97 -15.36
CA LYS A 27 -7.49 -0.36 -14.98
C LYS A 27 -6.42 -1.43 -15.19
N PHE A 28 -5.62 -1.31 -16.24
CA PHE A 28 -4.49 -2.19 -16.50
C PHE A 28 -3.40 -2.05 -15.42
N GLU A 29 -3.01 -0.83 -15.09
CA GLU A 29 -2.07 -0.54 -14.01
C GLU A 29 -2.57 -1.10 -12.68
N ARG A 30 -3.86 -0.92 -12.37
CA ARG A 30 -4.46 -1.46 -11.15
C ARG A 30 -4.45 -2.98 -11.11
N LEU A 31 -4.74 -3.64 -12.24
CA LEU A 31 -4.65 -5.10 -12.35
C LEU A 31 -3.23 -5.59 -12.00
N ILE A 32 -2.21 -4.87 -12.49
CA ILE A 32 -0.79 -5.14 -12.20
C ILE A 32 -0.49 -4.92 -10.71
N TYR A 33 -0.83 -3.75 -10.18
CA TYR A 33 -0.52 -3.40 -8.79
C TYR A 33 -1.25 -4.31 -7.78
N GLU A 34 -2.51 -4.68 -8.04
CA GLU A 34 -3.26 -5.59 -7.17
C GLU A 34 -2.78 -7.06 -7.31
N GLY A 35 -1.81 -7.36 -8.19
CA GLY A 35 -1.30 -8.71 -8.40
C GLY A 35 -2.39 -9.68 -8.86
N LYS A 36 -3.35 -9.21 -9.65
CA LYS A 36 -4.49 -10.00 -10.12
C LYS A 36 -4.24 -10.53 -11.53
N GLN A 37 -4.73 -11.76 -11.76
CA GLN A 37 -4.82 -12.35 -13.08
C GLN A 37 -6.21 -12.10 -13.65
N ASN A 38 -6.25 -11.70 -14.91
CA ASN A 38 -7.46 -11.49 -15.67
C ASN A 38 -8.18 -12.82 -15.94
N SER A 39 -9.40 -12.99 -15.41
CA SER A 39 -10.29 -14.08 -15.79
C SER A 39 -11.23 -13.61 -16.90
N VAL A 40 -10.93 -13.94 -18.15
CA VAL A 40 -11.82 -13.64 -19.28
C VAL A 40 -13.02 -14.60 -19.24
N THR A 41 -14.24 -14.06 -19.15
CA THR A 41 -15.50 -14.79 -19.38
C THR A 41 -15.96 -14.59 -20.83
N SER A 42 -16.66 -15.59 -21.40
CA SER A 42 -17.11 -15.57 -22.80
C SER A 42 -18.04 -14.41 -23.17
N GLU A 43 -18.68 -13.77 -22.19
CA GLU A 43 -19.63 -12.65 -22.39
C GLU A 43 -18.94 -11.29 -22.62
N ASN A 44 -17.71 -11.09 -22.12
CA ASN A 44 -16.98 -9.81 -22.22
C ASN A 44 -16.21 -9.64 -23.56
N TYR A 45 -16.19 -10.65 -24.41
CA TYR A 45 -15.34 -10.71 -25.60
C TYR A 45 -15.97 -10.09 -26.86
N GLN A 46 -17.26 -9.69 -26.84
CA GLN A 46 -17.91 -9.11 -28.02
C GLN A 46 -17.39 -7.72 -28.44
N GLN A 47 -16.49 -7.10 -27.66
CA GLN A 47 -15.84 -5.85 -28.05
C GLN A 47 -14.58 -6.16 -28.87
N THR A 48 -14.60 -5.78 -30.15
CA THR A 48 -13.39 -5.69 -30.98
C THR A 48 -12.36 -4.83 -30.23
N PRO A 49 -11.05 -5.20 -30.17
CA PRO A 49 -10.07 -4.32 -29.53
C PRO A 49 -10.14 -2.95 -30.21
N LEU A 50 -10.39 -1.92 -29.39
CA LEU A 50 -10.68 -0.55 -29.82
C LEU A 50 -9.36 0.14 -30.20
N SER A 51 -8.70 -0.36 -31.24
CA SER A 51 -7.41 0.15 -31.71
C SER A 51 -7.45 1.67 -31.93
N ARG A 52 -8.58 2.21 -32.42
CA ARG A 52 -8.84 3.65 -32.51
C ARG A 52 -8.76 4.37 -31.16
N GLU A 53 -9.42 3.83 -30.13
CA GLU A 53 -9.46 4.47 -28.81
C GLU A 53 -8.08 4.45 -28.16
N VAL A 54 -7.38 3.33 -28.23
CA VAL A 54 -6.01 3.18 -27.71
C VAL A 54 -5.06 4.17 -28.39
N ILE A 55 -5.11 4.30 -29.72
CA ILE A 55 -4.30 5.27 -30.47
C ILE A 55 -4.62 6.70 -30.02
N ASN A 56 -5.90 7.08 -30.03
CA ASN A 56 -6.33 8.44 -29.68
C ASN A 56 -5.98 8.80 -28.23
N SER A 57 -6.15 7.85 -27.32
CA SER A 57 -5.85 8.00 -25.91
C SER A 57 -4.35 8.16 -25.67
N ALA A 58 -3.51 7.32 -26.29
CA ALA A 58 -2.05 7.44 -26.17
C ALA A 58 -1.51 8.77 -26.74
N LEU A 59 -2.04 9.24 -27.88
CA LEU A 59 -1.68 10.55 -28.45
C LEU A 59 -2.15 11.72 -27.56
N LYS A 60 -3.35 11.60 -26.97
CA LYS A 60 -3.90 12.59 -26.03
C LYS A 60 -3.10 12.63 -24.73
N ASP A 61 -2.72 11.48 -24.20
CA ASP A 61 -1.87 11.32 -23.01
C ASP A 61 -0.50 11.97 -23.24
N ALA A 62 0.10 11.76 -24.42
CA ALA A 62 1.33 12.40 -24.86
C ALA A 62 1.19 13.91 -25.20
N LYS A 63 -0.03 14.46 -25.16
CA LYS A 63 -0.34 15.87 -25.52
C LYS A 63 0.22 16.29 -26.89
N ILE A 64 0.24 15.37 -27.85
CA ILE A 64 0.80 15.61 -29.18
C ILE A 64 -0.09 16.59 -29.97
N GLN A 65 0.52 17.64 -30.51
CA GLN A 65 -0.17 18.64 -31.33
C GLN A 65 -0.39 18.12 -32.77
N PRO A 66 -1.45 18.58 -33.47
CA PRO A 66 -1.78 18.07 -34.82
C PRO A 66 -0.75 18.39 -35.91
N ASP A 67 0.08 19.40 -35.73
CA ASP A 67 1.10 19.86 -36.68
C ASP A 67 2.45 19.14 -36.54
N ILE A 68 2.59 18.26 -35.54
CA ILE A 68 3.80 17.48 -35.32
C ILE A 68 3.91 16.36 -36.36
N ARG A 69 5.10 16.20 -36.97
CA ARG A 69 5.40 15.09 -37.89
C ARG A 69 5.58 13.79 -37.10
N ILE A 70 4.70 12.83 -37.32
CA ILE A 70 4.70 11.54 -36.61
C ILE A 70 5.02 10.39 -37.56
N ALA A 71 5.77 9.41 -37.08
CA ALA A 71 5.83 8.07 -37.69
C ALA A 71 4.84 7.12 -36.99
N LEU A 72 4.08 6.34 -37.77
CA LEU A 72 3.29 5.22 -37.26
C LEU A 72 4.00 3.91 -37.56
N ILE A 73 4.23 3.10 -36.53
CA ILE A 73 4.74 1.73 -36.66
C ILE A 73 3.71 0.77 -36.07
N ILE A 74 3.25 -0.20 -36.87
CA ILE A 74 2.27 -1.19 -36.43
C ILE A 74 2.94 -2.54 -36.23
N ILE A 75 2.67 -3.18 -35.09
CA ILE A 75 3.06 -4.56 -34.78
C ILE A 75 1.79 -5.41 -34.81
N SER A 76 1.52 -6.07 -35.94
CA SER A 76 0.36 -6.95 -36.07
C SER A 76 0.55 -7.99 -37.19
N PRO A 77 0.12 -9.25 -36.98
CA PRO A 77 0.23 -10.29 -38.01
C PRO A 77 -0.89 -10.24 -39.07
N THR A 78 -1.97 -9.45 -38.88
CA THR A 78 -3.19 -9.58 -39.71
C THR A 78 -4.00 -8.30 -39.98
N GLU A 79 -3.65 -7.15 -39.41
CA GLU A 79 -4.48 -5.93 -39.55
C GLU A 79 -4.10 -5.09 -40.77
N ASN A 80 -5.10 -4.63 -41.54
CA ASN A 80 -4.89 -3.71 -42.65
C ASN A 80 -4.51 -2.31 -42.12
N SER A 81 -3.22 -2.05 -42.19
CA SER A 81 -2.51 -0.93 -41.62
C SER A 81 -2.97 0.44 -42.17
N ALA A 82 -3.44 0.49 -43.43
CA ALA A 82 -3.98 1.71 -44.06
C ALA A 82 -5.24 2.26 -43.36
N LYS A 83 -6.02 1.40 -42.70
CA LYS A 83 -7.22 1.81 -41.96
C LYS A 83 -6.89 2.49 -40.63
N LEU A 84 -5.77 2.10 -40.00
CA LEU A 84 -5.31 2.64 -38.71
C LEU A 84 -4.69 4.03 -38.86
N ALA A 85 -3.98 4.27 -39.97
CA ALA A 85 -3.42 5.58 -40.30
C ALA A 85 -4.48 6.70 -40.29
N ASN A 86 -5.72 6.40 -40.71
CA ASN A 86 -6.83 7.36 -40.71
C ASN A 86 -7.30 7.80 -39.32
N TYR A 87 -6.86 7.15 -38.24
CA TYR A 87 -7.20 7.55 -36.88
C TYR A 87 -6.24 8.59 -36.31
N ILE A 88 -5.09 8.82 -36.96
CA ILE A 88 -4.10 9.79 -36.52
C ILE A 88 -4.53 11.19 -36.98
N SER A 89 -4.71 12.09 -36.01
CA SER A 89 -5.08 13.49 -36.29
C SER A 89 -3.88 14.39 -36.64
N ALA A 90 -2.66 13.86 -36.53
CA ALA A 90 -1.41 14.57 -36.80
C ALA A 90 -0.85 14.30 -38.20
N GLU A 91 0.16 15.07 -38.62
CA GLU A 91 0.84 14.87 -39.91
C GLU A 91 1.63 13.54 -39.92
N LEU A 92 1.10 12.55 -40.64
CA LEU A 92 1.74 11.24 -40.80
C LEU A 92 2.85 11.32 -41.85
N ALA A 93 4.08 11.47 -41.38
CA ALA A 93 5.27 11.62 -42.23
C ALA A 93 5.90 10.27 -42.63
N PHE A 94 5.70 9.22 -41.82
CA PHE A 94 6.27 7.89 -42.07
C PHE A 94 5.35 6.79 -41.58
N PHE A 95 5.41 5.64 -42.26
CA PHE A 95 4.59 4.49 -41.95
C PHE A 95 5.36 3.18 -42.18
N ALA A 96 5.31 2.27 -41.21
CA ALA A 96 5.86 0.93 -41.32
C ALA A 96 5.01 -0.13 -40.60
N GLU A 97 5.07 -1.35 -41.12
CA GLU A 97 4.62 -2.55 -40.45
C GLU A 97 5.84 -3.35 -40.01
N GLU A 98 5.85 -3.76 -38.74
CA GLU A 98 6.94 -4.52 -38.14
C GLU A 98 6.37 -5.78 -37.49
N ASN A 99 7.18 -6.84 -37.42
CA ASN A 99 6.74 -8.09 -36.81
C ASN A 99 6.92 -8.08 -35.28
N SER A 100 7.61 -7.07 -34.73
CA SER A 100 8.00 -7.07 -33.33
C SER A 100 8.35 -5.71 -32.73
N LEU A 101 8.41 -5.67 -31.38
CA LEU A 101 8.79 -4.46 -30.65
C LEU A 101 10.26 -4.09 -30.87
N LEU A 102 11.17 -5.06 -31.00
CA LEU A 102 12.60 -4.77 -31.18
C LEU A 102 12.85 -4.00 -32.48
N SER A 103 12.28 -4.49 -33.59
CA SER A 103 12.40 -3.83 -34.89
C SER A 103 11.71 -2.46 -34.88
N ALA A 104 10.53 -2.36 -34.27
CA ALA A 104 9.83 -1.08 -34.12
C ALA A 104 10.65 -0.04 -33.35
N LEU A 105 11.32 -0.43 -32.25
CA LEU A 105 12.17 0.47 -31.47
C LEU A 105 13.44 0.89 -32.23
N ASP A 106 14.08 -0.03 -32.97
CA ASP A 106 15.26 0.28 -33.79
C ASP A 106 14.92 1.29 -34.90
N VAL A 107 13.80 1.08 -35.61
CA VAL A 107 13.28 2.03 -36.61
C VAL A 107 12.92 3.37 -35.95
N SER A 108 12.22 3.34 -34.82
CA SER A 108 11.86 4.57 -34.07
C SER A 108 13.09 5.41 -33.74
N LYS A 109 14.14 4.77 -33.22
CA LYS A 109 15.40 5.44 -32.86
C LYS A 109 16.03 6.09 -34.08
N LYS A 110 16.08 5.41 -35.23
CA LYS A 110 16.65 5.95 -36.47
C LYS A 110 15.87 7.17 -36.98
N LEU A 111 14.54 7.10 -36.99
CA LEU A 111 13.67 8.18 -37.48
C LEU A 111 13.77 9.44 -36.59
N LEU A 112 13.78 9.28 -35.28
CA LEU A 112 13.88 10.38 -34.32
C LEU A 112 15.27 11.04 -34.33
N ILE A 113 16.34 10.25 -34.32
CA ILE A 113 17.72 10.77 -34.35
C ILE A 113 18.02 11.50 -35.65
N SER A 114 17.49 11.01 -36.78
CA SER A 114 17.64 11.67 -38.08
C SER A 114 16.70 12.87 -38.27
N GLN A 115 15.86 13.20 -37.26
CA GLN A 115 14.90 14.30 -37.27
C GLN A 115 13.90 14.25 -38.45
N GLN A 116 13.68 13.04 -39.00
CA GLN A 116 12.67 12.82 -40.04
C GLN A 116 11.26 12.99 -39.48
N VAL A 117 11.09 12.66 -38.19
CA VAL A 117 9.87 12.83 -37.42
C VAL A 117 10.21 13.37 -36.03
N GLU A 118 9.22 13.94 -35.36
CA GLU A 118 9.35 14.52 -34.02
C GLU A 118 8.80 13.59 -32.92
N ALA A 119 7.89 12.69 -33.30
CA ALA A 119 7.39 11.63 -32.45
C ALA A 119 7.17 10.33 -33.25
N VAL A 120 7.21 9.20 -32.55
CA VAL A 120 6.88 7.89 -33.13
C VAL A 120 5.78 7.24 -32.31
N LEU A 121 4.69 6.85 -32.97
CA LEU A 121 3.60 6.08 -32.40
C LEU A 121 3.80 4.60 -32.77
N ILE A 122 4.06 3.76 -31.77
CA ILE A 122 4.10 2.30 -31.95
C ILE A 122 2.76 1.73 -31.49
N VAL A 123 2.12 0.92 -32.32
CA VAL A 123 0.81 0.30 -32.04
C VAL A 123 0.94 -1.21 -32.18
N GLY A 124 0.73 -1.97 -31.10
CA GLY A 124 0.71 -3.42 -31.12
C GLY A 124 -0.73 -3.95 -31.02
N ILE A 125 -1.14 -4.79 -31.96
CA ILE A 125 -2.50 -5.35 -32.00
C ILE A 125 -2.47 -6.84 -32.32
N ASP A 126 -3.07 -7.62 -31.43
CA ASP A 126 -3.38 -9.02 -31.69
C ASP A 126 -4.88 -9.30 -31.50
N LYS A 127 -5.47 -9.91 -32.53
CA LYS A 127 -6.92 -10.18 -32.67
C LYS A 127 -7.26 -11.66 -32.82
N ASN A 128 -6.26 -12.53 -32.96
CA ASN A 128 -6.50 -13.91 -33.35
C ASN A 128 -6.53 -14.83 -32.14
N TYR A 129 -7.15 -16.01 -32.32
CA TYR A 129 -7.10 -17.24 -31.50
C TYR A 129 -8.38 -17.64 -30.74
N PRO A 130 -8.69 -18.96 -30.72
CA PRO A 130 -9.87 -19.52 -30.06
C PRO A 130 -9.74 -19.39 -28.54
N ILE A 131 -10.77 -18.82 -27.93
CA ILE A 131 -10.86 -18.54 -26.51
C ILE A 131 -10.86 -19.86 -25.73
N GLU A 132 -9.92 -20.03 -24.80
CA GLU A 132 -10.10 -21.04 -23.75
C GLU A 132 -11.15 -20.53 -22.75
N THR A 133 -12.36 -21.07 -22.84
CA THR A 133 -13.43 -20.84 -21.86
C THR A 133 -12.97 -21.41 -20.50
N ASN A 134 -12.78 -20.55 -19.50
CA ASN A 134 -12.09 -20.78 -18.21
C ASN A 134 -10.56 -20.78 -18.27
N PRO A 135 -9.91 -19.60 -18.29
CA PRO A 135 -8.47 -19.46 -18.06
C PRO A 135 -8.16 -19.60 -16.55
N THR A 136 -8.69 -20.64 -15.88
CA THR A 136 -8.21 -21.01 -14.55
C THR A 136 -6.89 -21.74 -14.74
N GLY A 137 -5.79 -21.12 -14.30
CA GLY A 137 -4.44 -21.68 -14.43
C GLY A 137 -3.37 -20.61 -14.25
N TYR A 138 -2.16 -21.03 -13.91
CA TYR A 138 -1.01 -20.17 -13.66
C TYR A 138 -0.44 -19.69 -15.00
N ALA A 139 -0.55 -18.39 -15.27
CA ALA A 139 -0.10 -17.82 -16.54
C ALA A 139 1.40 -17.46 -16.56
N PHE A 140 2.07 -17.47 -15.40
CA PHE A 140 3.52 -17.29 -15.32
C PHE A 140 4.21 -18.65 -15.47
N SER A 141 4.84 -18.90 -16.62
CA SER A 141 5.30 -20.25 -17.00
C SER A 141 6.42 -20.82 -16.13
N TYR A 142 7.16 -19.93 -15.45
CA TYR A 142 8.19 -20.29 -14.48
C TYR A 142 7.63 -20.87 -13.19
N ASP A 143 6.32 -20.77 -12.93
CA ASP A 143 5.72 -21.38 -11.74
C ASP A 143 5.63 -22.91 -11.88
N GLU A 144 5.90 -23.65 -10.80
CA GLU A 144 5.80 -25.10 -10.77
C GLU A 144 4.40 -25.62 -11.16
N LYS A 145 3.35 -24.82 -10.90
CA LYS A 145 1.95 -25.15 -11.19
C LYS A 145 1.49 -24.64 -12.55
N ALA A 146 2.36 -24.01 -13.33
CA ALA A 146 2.07 -23.62 -14.71
C ALA A 146 2.01 -24.84 -15.62
N GLN A 147 0.79 -25.14 -16.09
CA GLN A 147 0.48 -26.28 -16.95
C GLN A 147 0.28 -25.91 -18.43
N ARG A 148 -0.16 -24.68 -18.72
CA ARG A 148 -0.44 -24.22 -20.09
C ARG A 148 -0.30 -22.71 -20.22
N ILE A 149 -0.06 -22.24 -21.45
CA ILE A 149 -0.04 -20.81 -21.80
C ILE A 149 -1.47 -20.36 -22.07
N ILE A 150 -1.89 -19.29 -21.41
CA ILE A 150 -3.19 -18.65 -21.67
C ILE A 150 -2.99 -17.64 -22.79
N LYS A 151 -3.58 -17.88 -23.97
CA LYS A 151 -3.55 -16.93 -25.08
C LYS A 151 -4.68 -15.91 -24.95
N THR A 152 -4.42 -14.66 -25.31
CA THR A 152 -5.40 -13.57 -25.24
C THR A 152 -5.21 -12.58 -26.39
N ALA A 153 -6.20 -11.72 -26.60
CA ALA A 153 -6.14 -10.59 -27.51
C ALA A 153 -5.87 -9.28 -26.75
N GLY A 154 -5.35 -8.28 -27.45
CA GLY A 154 -5.07 -6.98 -26.87
C GLY A 154 -4.62 -5.95 -27.91
N ALA A 155 -4.82 -4.68 -27.58
CA ALA A 155 -4.27 -3.56 -28.33
C ALA A 155 -3.52 -2.64 -27.37
N ALA A 156 -2.35 -2.14 -27.75
CA ALA A 156 -1.55 -1.22 -26.96
C ALA A 156 -0.88 -0.20 -27.87
N ALA A 157 -0.64 1.00 -27.36
CA ALA A 157 0.08 2.04 -28.06
C ALA A 157 1.07 2.75 -27.12
N VAL A 158 2.21 3.15 -27.67
CA VAL A 158 3.21 3.98 -27.00
C VAL A 158 3.66 5.10 -27.92
N VAL A 159 3.83 6.29 -27.37
CA VAL A 159 4.37 7.45 -28.06
C VAL A 159 5.78 7.72 -27.55
N LEU A 160 6.73 7.78 -28.48
CA LEU A 160 8.15 8.01 -28.23
C LEU A 160 8.59 9.35 -28.78
N GLN A 161 9.48 10.02 -28.04
CA GLN A 161 10.24 11.18 -28.49
C GLN A 161 11.70 11.04 -28.08
N LEU A 162 12.58 11.90 -28.61
CA LEU A 162 13.90 12.09 -28.02
C LEU A 162 13.75 12.62 -26.59
N TYR A 163 14.53 12.07 -25.66
CA TYR A 163 14.48 12.45 -24.24
C TYR A 163 14.65 13.96 -24.02
N GLU A 164 15.62 14.57 -24.70
CA GLU A 164 15.88 16.00 -24.60
C GLU A 164 14.70 16.84 -25.13
N THR A 165 14.05 16.40 -26.22
CA THR A 165 12.86 17.05 -26.76
C THR A 165 11.70 16.98 -25.76
N ALA A 166 11.42 15.79 -25.22
CA ALA A 166 10.37 15.59 -24.23
C ALA A 166 10.57 16.48 -22.99
N LYS A 167 11.82 16.62 -22.52
CA LYS A 167 12.15 17.53 -21.41
C LYS A 167 11.97 18.99 -21.76
N GLN A 168 12.44 19.43 -22.92
CA GLN A 168 12.25 20.81 -23.38
C GLN A 168 10.76 21.17 -23.50
N GLN A 169 9.93 20.20 -23.91
CA GLN A 169 8.49 20.35 -24.04
C GLN A 169 7.72 20.17 -22.72
N ASN A 170 8.41 19.91 -21.60
CA ASN A 170 7.79 19.60 -20.30
C ASN A 170 6.73 18.49 -20.39
N HIS A 171 6.99 17.48 -21.22
CA HIS A 171 6.12 16.31 -21.32
C HIS A 171 6.18 15.47 -20.04
N CYS A 172 5.09 14.77 -19.75
CA CYS A 172 5.11 13.67 -18.80
C CYS A 172 6.01 12.57 -19.37
N ILE A 173 6.97 12.08 -18.58
CA ILE A 173 7.86 10.99 -19.00
C ILE A 173 7.57 9.78 -18.10
N TYR A 174 6.95 8.75 -18.68
CA TYR A 174 6.67 7.51 -17.96
C TYR A 174 7.94 6.72 -17.67
N ALA A 175 8.83 6.63 -18.65
CA ALA A 175 10.15 6.04 -18.51
C ALA A 175 11.09 6.54 -19.61
N VAL A 176 12.38 6.48 -19.34
CA VAL A 176 13.46 6.75 -20.29
C VAL A 176 14.03 5.42 -20.76
N ILE A 177 14.13 5.22 -22.08
CA ILE A 177 14.83 4.08 -22.68
C ILE A 177 16.32 4.46 -22.75
N ASP A 178 17.10 3.86 -21.85
CA ASP A 178 18.54 4.13 -21.72
C ASP A 178 19.37 3.33 -22.72
N GLY A 179 18.96 2.10 -23.03
CA GLY A 179 19.71 1.22 -23.93
C GLY A 179 18.88 0.06 -24.46
N LEU A 180 19.23 -0.40 -25.66
CA LEU A 180 18.62 -1.55 -26.34
C LEU A 180 19.73 -2.34 -27.04
N SER A 181 19.91 -3.62 -26.68
CA SER A 181 20.68 -4.58 -27.46
C SER A 181 19.73 -5.49 -28.26
N VAL A 182 20.17 -5.90 -29.45
CA VAL A 182 19.50 -6.87 -30.30
C VAL A 182 20.54 -7.83 -30.89
N VAL A 183 20.40 -9.12 -30.57
CA VAL A 183 21.20 -10.23 -31.11
C VAL A 183 20.31 -11.02 -32.07
N LYS A 184 20.73 -11.17 -33.33
CA LYS A 184 19.96 -11.83 -34.40
C LYS A 184 20.60 -13.14 -34.83
N ASP A 185 19.81 -14.00 -35.48
CA ASP A 185 20.24 -15.28 -36.07
C ASP A 185 21.00 -16.20 -35.09
N ALA A 186 20.65 -16.13 -33.80
CA ALA A 186 21.38 -16.79 -32.72
C ALA A 186 20.60 -17.97 -32.14
N PRO A 187 21.27 -19.08 -31.77
CA PRO A 187 20.57 -20.24 -31.25
C PRO A 187 19.83 -19.93 -29.95
N ASN A 188 18.72 -20.64 -29.72
CA ASN A 188 18.00 -20.61 -28.45
C ASN A 188 18.83 -21.23 -27.32
N HIS A 189 19.70 -20.41 -26.74
CA HIS A 189 20.76 -20.83 -25.85
C HIS A 189 21.00 -19.76 -24.76
N PRO A 190 21.31 -20.16 -23.51
CA PRO A 190 21.59 -19.23 -22.42
C PRO A 190 22.61 -18.13 -22.73
N GLU A 191 23.69 -18.48 -23.44
CA GLU A 191 24.74 -17.52 -23.82
C GLU A 191 24.22 -16.40 -24.76
N THR A 192 23.23 -16.66 -25.61
CA THR A 192 22.61 -15.64 -26.46
C THR A 192 21.88 -14.59 -25.62
N VAL A 193 21.09 -15.04 -24.65
CA VAL A 193 20.36 -14.17 -23.71
C VAL A 193 21.33 -13.35 -22.87
N LYS A 194 22.39 -14.00 -22.39
CA LYS A 194 23.45 -13.35 -21.61
C LYS A 194 24.19 -12.27 -22.41
N GLN A 195 24.54 -12.57 -23.67
CA GLN A 195 25.18 -11.60 -24.56
C GLN A 195 24.29 -10.36 -24.74
N ALA A 196 22.99 -10.55 -25.05
CA ALA A 196 22.05 -9.44 -25.21
C ALA A 196 21.98 -8.56 -23.94
N CYS A 197 21.96 -9.18 -22.76
CA CYS A 197 21.99 -8.45 -21.48
C CYS A 197 23.27 -7.62 -21.32
N GLN A 198 24.45 -8.24 -21.52
CA GLN A 198 25.74 -7.58 -21.34
C GLN A 198 25.94 -6.40 -22.30
N GLU A 199 25.54 -6.55 -23.56
CA GLU A 199 25.56 -5.46 -24.53
C GLU A 199 24.61 -4.32 -24.12
N ALA A 200 23.40 -4.64 -23.64
CA ALA A 200 22.46 -3.62 -23.18
C ALA A 200 22.97 -2.87 -21.94
N PHE A 201 23.62 -3.56 -20.99
CA PHE A 201 24.28 -2.95 -19.83
C PHE A 201 25.36 -1.97 -20.27
N GLN A 202 26.18 -2.37 -21.25
CA GLN A 202 27.22 -1.51 -21.80
C GLN A 202 26.65 -0.28 -22.52
N ILE A 203 25.56 -0.44 -23.30
CA ILE A 203 24.91 0.67 -24.00
C ILE A 203 24.30 1.67 -23.00
N ALA A 204 23.69 1.17 -21.93
CA ALA A 204 23.02 2.00 -20.92
C ALA A 204 23.99 2.56 -19.85
N ASP A 205 25.25 2.10 -19.82
CA ASP A 205 26.25 2.41 -18.80
C ASP A 205 25.77 2.07 -17.38
N VAL A 206 25.31 0.82 -17.21
CA VAL A 206 24.81 0.29 -15.93
C VAL A 206 25.41 -1.07 -15.62
N ASN A 207 25.39 -1.46 -14.35
CA ASN A 207 25.71 -2.82 -13.93
C ASN A 207 24.41 -3.62 -13.69
N ALA A 208 24.51 -4.95 -13.71
CA ALA A 208 23.37 -5.80 -13.40
C ALA A 208 22.76 -5.54 -12.02
N ALA A 209 23.59 -5.17 -11.03
CA ALA A 209 23.17 -4.85 -9.66
C ALA A 209 22.31 -3.57 -9.57
N ASP A 210 22.38 -2.70 -10.58
CA ASP A 210 21.63 -1.44 -10.61
C ASP A 210 20.16 -1.66 -11.01
N ILE A 211 19.84 -2.82 -11.59
CA ILE A 211 18.52 -3.16 -12.10
C ILE A 211 17.69 -3.79 -10.97
N GLY A 212 16.62 -3.10 -10.56
CA GLY A 212 15.76 -3.55 -9.46
C GLY A 212 14.55 -4.37 -9.91
N TYR A 213 14.18 -4.32 -11.20
CA TYR A 213 13.06 -5.07 -11.77
C TYR A 213 13.39 -5.55 -13.19
N LEU A 214 13.08 -6.81 -13.48
CA LEU A 214 13.20 -7.40 -14.81
C LEU A 214 11.87 -8.05 -15.22
N GLU A 215 11.33 -7.54 -16.32
CA GLU A 215 10.18 -8.09 -17.01
C GLU A 215 10.65 -9.15 -18.01
N VAL A 216 10.36 -10.42 -17.70
CA VAL A 216 10.79 -11.58 -18.50
C VAL A 216 9.74 -11.97 -19.54
N VAL A 217 10.19 -12.68 -20.58
CA VAL A 217 9.32 -13.23 -21.61
C VAL A 217 8.42 -14.29 -21.00
N ALA A 218 8.98 -15.29 -20.30
CA ALA A 218 8.23 -16.42 -19.73
C ALA A 218 7.26 -17.00 -20.79
N SER A 219 7.84 -17.45 -21.89
CA SER A 219 7.13 -17.85 -23.12
C SER A 219 6.17 -19.02 -22.90
N GLY A 220 6.49 -19.90 -21.93
CA GLY A 220 5.84 -21.17 -21.70
C GLY A 220 6.31 -22.30 -22.60
N ILE A 221 7.29 -22.04 -23.47
CA ILE A 221 8.00 -23.07 -24.23
C ILE A 221 9.15 -23.59 -23.34
N PRO A 222 9.14 -24.88 -22.92
CA PRO A 222 10.06 -25.36 -21.89
C PRO A 222 11.54 -25.07 -22.15
N ASN A 223 12.04 -25.36 -23.36
CA ASN A 223 13.44 -25.13 -23.69
C ASN A 223 13.80 -23.63 -23.76
N ALA A 224 12.88 -22.80 -24.22
CA ALA A 224 13.09 -21.35 -24.28
C ALA A 224 13.06 -20.71 -22.89
N ASP A 225 12.16 -21.16 -22.02
CA ASP A 225 12.09 -20.70 -20.64
C ASP A 225 13.35 -21.10 -19.85
N ILE A 226 13.88 -22.31 -20.06
CA ILE A 226 15.16 -22.75 -19.48
C ILE A 226 16.31 -21.90 -20.00
N ALA A 227 16.39 -21.69 -21.32
CA ALA A 227 17.44 -20.87 -21.92
C ALA A 227 17.39 -19.42 -21.42
N GLU A 228 16.19 -18.85 -21.31
CA GLU A 228 15.95 -17.51 -20.79
C GLU A 228 16.46 -17.39 -19.35
N ILE A 229 15.97 -18.20 -18.42
CA ILE A 229 16.32 -18.05 -17.00
C ILE A 229 17.80 -18.34 -16.73
N GLN A 230 18.40 -19.33 -17.39
CA GLN A 230 19.83 -19.62 -17.24
C GLN A 230 20.69 -18.46 -17.75
N GLY A 231 20.37 -17.91 -18.92
CA GLY A 231 21.09 -16.78 -19.49
C GLY A 231 20.96 -15.53 -18.63
N LEU A 232 19.76 -15.26 -18.12
CA LEU A 232 19.51 -14.15 -17.19
C LEU A 232 20.29 -14.32 -15.88
N ILE A 233 20.29 -15.51 -15.27
CA ILE A 233 21.06 -15.76 -14.04
C ILE A 233 22.55 -15.53 -14.31
N SER A 234 23.09 -16.04 -15.42
CA SER A 234 24.49 -15.82 -15.78
C SER A 234 24.84 -14.35 -16.05
N ALA A 235 23.92 -13.56 -16.61
CA ALA A 235 24.14 -12.13 -16.87
C ALA A 235 24.04 -11.26 -15.61
N TYR A 236 23.14 -11.63 -14.68
CA TYR A 236 22.84 -10.84 -13.50
C TYR A 236 23.62 -11.25 -12.24
N GLN A 237 24.45 -12.29 -12.31
CA GLN A 237 25.30 -12.71 -11.20
C GLN A 237 26.28 -11.60 -10.80
N THR A 238 26.20 -11.18 -9.54
CA THR A 238 27.08 -10.15 -8.95
C THR A 238 28.16 -10.74 -8.04
N GLY A 239 28.20 -12.06 -7.87
CA GLY A 239 29.10 -12.77 -6.96
C GLY A 239 28.68 -12.74 -5.49
N ALA A 240 27.60 -12.03 -5.13
CA ALA A 240 27.00 -12.03 -3.80
C ALA A 240 25.69 -12.83 -3.80
N GLU A 241 25.46 -13.66 -2.77
CA GLU A 241 24.19 -14.36 -2.55
C GLU A 241 23.12 -13.40 -2.01
N ASN A 242 22.71 -12.40 -2.82
CA ASN A 242 21.69 -11.43 -2.43
C ASN A 242 20.60 -11.25 -3.50
N LEU A 243 19.35 -11.36 -3.05
CA LEU A 243 18.17 -11.13 -3.87
C LEU A 243 17.97 -9.64 -4.11
N SER A 244 18.36 -9.18 -5.29
CA SER A 244 18.45 -7.75 -5.66
C SER A 244 17.46 -7.34 -6.73
N CYS A 245 17.18 -8.21 -7.71
CA CYS A 245 16.29 -7.90 -8.83
C CYS A 245 14.97 -8.66 -8.73
N ALA A 246 13.84 -7.95 -8.77
CA ALA A 246 12.52 -8.58 -8.86
C ALA A 246 12.28 -9.10 -10.27
N LEU A 247 11.62 -10.25 -10.41
CA LEU A 247 11.10 -10.75 -11.68
C LEU A 247 9.59 -10.58 -11.76
N GLY A 248 9.12 -10.30 -12.96
CA GLY A 248 7.71 -10.40 -13.31
C GLY A 248 7.51 -10.66 -14.79
N SER A 249 6.28 -11.01 -15.16
CA SER A 249 5.85 -11.03 -16.56
C SER A 249 4.41 -10.54 -16.64
N VAL A 250 4.10 -9.67 -17.59
CA VAL A 250 2.75 -9.17 -17.88
C VAL A 250 1.82 -10.32 -18.25
N LYS A 251 2.37 -11.41 -18.80
CA LYS A 251 1.64 -12.63 -19.10
C LYS A 251 1.00 -13.26 -17.87
N ALA A 252 1.60 -13.08 -16.69
CA ALA A 252 1.00 -13.50 -15.43
C ALA A 252 -0.32 -12.77 -15.12
N ASN A 253 -0.46 -11.54 -15.58
CA ASN A 253 -1.65 -10.71 -15.37
C ASN A 253 -2.70 -10.90 -16.46
N ILE A 254 -2.29 -10.88 -17.74
CA ILE A 254 -3.24 -10.81 -18.87
C ILE A 254 -3.20 -12.01 -19.81
N GLY A 255 -2.26 -12.93 -19.64
CA GLY A 255 -1.97 -13.98 -20.63
C GLY A 255 -1.04 -13.49 -21.75
N ASN A 256 -0.79 -14.36 -22.72
CA ASN A 256 0.09 -14.08 -23.85
C ASN A 256 -0.68 -13.44 -25.01
N THR A 257 -0.51 -12.12 -25.19
CA THR A 257 -1.05 -11.32 -26.30
C THR A 257 -0.23 -11.43 -27.60
N GLN A 258 0.59 -12.49 -27.73
CA GLN A 258 1.31 -12.89 -28.94
C GLN A 258 2.16 -11.75 -29.51
N ALA A 259 1.92 -11.31 -30.75
CA ALA A 259 2.71 -10.26 -31.41
C ALA A 259 2.74 -8.93 -30.62
N SER A 260 1.70 -8.66 -29.83
CA SER A 260 1.63 -7.46 -28.99
C SER A 260 2.22 -7.65 -27.59
N ALA A 261 2.72 -8.83 -27.20
CA ALA A 261 3.18 -9.08 -25.84
C ALA A 261 4.33 -8.14 -25.41
N GLY A 262 5.26 -7.82 -26.33
CA GLY A 262 6.38 -6.93 -26.06
C GLY A 262 5.93 -5.53 -25.64
N ILE A 263 4.96 -4.92 -26.34
CA ILE A 263 4.48 -3.57 -26.01
C ILE A 263 3.74 -3.53 -24.67
N PHE A 264 3.03 -4.60 -24.28
CA PHE A 264 2.43 -4.71 -22.96
C PHE A 264 3.48 -4.83 -21.85
N SER A 265 4.55 -5.59 -22.07
CA SER A 265 5.70 -5.66 -21.17
C SER A 265 6.39 -4.30 -21.01
N LEU A 266 6.53 -3.54 -22.10
CA LEU A 266 7.05 -2.17 -22.07
C LEU A 266 6.18 -1.23 -21.24
N ILE A 267 4.86 -1.21 -21.47
CA ILE A 267 3.90 -0.39 -20.72
C ILE A 267 3.91 -0.75 -19.24
N LYS A 268 3.82 -2.04 -18.89
CA LYS A 268 3.86 -2.49 -17.49
C LYS A 268 5.12 -1.99 -16.77
N THR A 269 6.29 -2.17 -17.40
CA THR A 269 7.57 -1.75 -16.82
C THR A 269 7.67 -0.24 -16.66
N ALA A 270 7.19 0.52 -17.65
CA ALA A 270 7.13 1.97 -17.56
C ALA A 270 6.20 2.45 -16.43
N LEU A 271 5.04 1.81 -16.24
CA LEU A 271 4.14 2.10 -15.11
C LEU A 271 4.80 1.80 -13.74
N CYS A 272 5.56 0.71 -13.63
CA CYS A 272 6.28 0.36 -12.40
C CYS A 272 7.35 1.40 -12.04
N LEU A 273 8.09 1.90 -13.03
CA LEU A 273 9.05 3.00 -12.86
C LEU A 273 8.34 4.31 -12.49
N TYR A 274 7.30 4.67 -13.26
CA TYR A 274 6.55 5.90 -13.09
C TYR A 274 5.93 6.01 -11.70
N TYR A 275 5.22 4.96 -11.25
CA TYR A 275 4.58 4.91 -9.94
C TYR A 275 5.49 4.36 -8.82
N ARG A 276 6.74 4.02 -9.15
CA ARG A 276 7.79 3.61 -8.20
C ARG A 276 7.41 2.40 -7.35
N TYR A 277 6.86 1.36 -7.95
CA TYR A 277 6.54 0.11 -7.24
C TYR A 277 7.11 -1.12 -7.95
N ILE A 278 7.35 -2.19 -7.19
CA ILE A 278 7.61 -3.53 -7.71
C ILE A 278 6.27 -4.27 -7.77
N PRO A 279 5.85 -4.80 -8.94
CA PRO A 279 4.55 -5.44 -9.10
C PRO A 279 4.53 -6.84 -8.45
N GLY A 280 3.39 -7.20 -7.87
CA GLY A 280 3.12 -8.57 -7.45
C GLY A 280 2.87 -9.48 -8.65
N VAL A 281 3.39 -10.71 -8.61
CA VAL A 281 3.14 -11.76 -9.61
C VAL A 281 1.95 -12.60 -9.16
N PRO A 282 0.82 -12.58 -9.90
CA PRO A 282 -0.36 -13.35 -9.55
C PRO A 282 -0.06 -14.84 -9.41
N GLN A 283 -0.67 -15.46 -8.40
CA GLN A 283 -0.64 -16.90 -8.15
C GLN A 283 0.74 -17.51 -7.84
N TRP A 284 1.85 -16.77 -7.91
CA TRP A 284 3.20 -17.30 -7.68
C TRP A 284 3.31 -18.15 -6.42
N PHE A 285 3.90 -19.33 -6.57
CA PHE A 285 4.12 -20.30 -5.52
C PHE A 285 5.60 -20.70 -5.42
N ASN A 286 6.16 -21.35 -6.44
CA ASN A 286 7.55 -21.82 -6.48
C ASN A 286 8.05 -21.87 -7.93
N PRO A 287 9.36 -21.77 -8.17
CA PRO A 287 9.93 -21.98 -9.49
C PRO A 287 9.78 -23.43 -9.93
N LYS A 288 9.51 -23.62 -11.22
CA LYS A 288 9.73 -24.86 -11.94
C LYS A 288 11.24 -25.11 -12.04
N GLN A 289 11.67 -26.36 -11.84
CA GLN A 289 13.09 -26.77 -11.82
C GLN A 289 13.94 -25.93 -10.85
N PRO A 290 13.69 -26.01 -9.52
CA PRO A 290 14.36 -25.19 -8.52
C PRO A 290 15.89 -25.22 -8.56
N GLU A 291 16.48 -26.30 -9.06
CA GLU A 291 17.93 -26.47 -9.25
C GLU A 291 18.55 -25.41 -10.17
N ILE A 292 17.81 -24.90 -11.16
CA ILE A 292 18.27 -23.85 -12.08
C ILE A 292 18.41 -22.50 -11.36
N TRP A 293 17.63 -22.29 -10.31
CA TRP A 293 17.52 -21.03 -9.59
C TRP A 293 18.54 -20.88 -8.45
N HIS A 294 19.42 -21.88 -8.27
CA HIS A 294 20.44 -21.84 -7.23
C HIS A 294 21.42 -20.69 -7.46
N GLY A 295 21.70 -19.89 -6.42
CA GLY A 295 22.56 -18.71 -6.53
C GLY A 295 21.98 -17.58 -7.39
N SER A 296 20.69 -17.63 -7.72
CA SER A 296 20.03 -16.59 -8.50
C SER A 296 19.95 -15.26 -7.72
N PRO A 297 20.21 -14.11 -8.36
CA PRO A 297 20.02 -12.78 -7.77
C PRO A 297 18.54 -12.36 -7.75
N PHE A 298 17.65 -13.20 -8.29
CA PHE A 298 16.27 -12.84 -8.57
C PHE A 298 15.32 -13.26 -7.46
N TYR A 299 14.30 -12.44 -7.21
CA TYR A 299 13.15 -12.79 -6.37
C TYR A 299 11.84 -12.52 -7.07
N VAL A 300 10.75 -13.09 -6.56
CA VAL A 300 9.40 -12.85 -7.09
C VAL A 300 8.52 -12.29 -5.97
N ALA A 301 8.02 -11.07 -6.17
CA ALA A 301 7.10 -10.45 -5.22
C ALA A 301 5.71 -11.07 -5.37
N VAL A 302 5.16 -11.65 -4.30
CA VAL A 302 3.78 -12.19 -4.30
C VAL A 302 2.74 -11.08 -4.21
N GLU A 303 3.10 -9.98 -3.56
CA GLU A 303 2.29 -8.77 -3.44
C GLU A 303 3.13 -7.57 -3.86
N SER A 304 2.51 -6.57 -4.48
CA SER A 304 3.22 -5.35 -4.85
C SER A 304 3.81 -4.66 -3.62
N LYS A 305 4.91 -3.94 -3.83
CA LYS A 305 5.61 -3.22 -2.76
C LYS A 305 6.19 -1.90 -3.25
N PRO A 306 6.34 -0.91 -2.36
CA PRO A 306 7.10 0.30 -2.65
C PRO A 306 8.50 -0.04 -3.20
N TRP A 307 8.93 0.66 -4.25
CA TRP A 307 10.29 0.53 -4.77
C TRP A 307 11.13 1.66 -4.20
N PHE A 308 11.90 1.40 -3.14
CA PHE A 308 12.88 2.36 -2.63
C PHE A 308 14.21 2.26 -3.41
N LEU A 309 14.98 3.34 -3.42
CA LEU A 309 16.33 3.33 -3.98
C LEU A 309 17.24 2.50 -3.08
N GLU A 310 17.97 1.55 -3.66
CA GLU A 310 19.02 0.82 -2.95
C GLU A 310 20.17 1.77 -2.56
N PRO A 311 20.98 1.44 -1.53
CA PRO A 311 22.08 2.29 -1.10
C PRO A 311 23.03 2.69 -2.24
N GLY A 312 23.21 3.99 -2.44
CA GLY A 312 24.08 4.54 -3.48
C GLY A 312 23.43 4.68 -4.86
N ALA A 313 22.23 4.14 -5.07
CA ALA A 313 21.48 4.33 -6.31
C ALA A 313 20.93 5.76 -6.43
N THR A 314 20.98 6.32 -7.63
CA THR A 314 20.48 7.68 -7.93
C THR A 314 19.12 7.68 -8.63
N LYS A 315 18.73 6.55 -9.22
CA LYS A 315 17.47 6.35 -9.94
C LYS A 315 17.08 4.87 -9.95
N ARG A 316 15.78 4.58 -10.12
CA ARG A 316 15.27 3.22 -10.36
C ARG A 316 15.53 2.82 -11.81
N ILE A 317 16.03 1.61 -11.99
CA ILE A 317 16.33 1.03 -13.30
C ILE A 317 15.59 -0.30 -13.41
N ALA A 318 14.91 -0.50 -14.52
CA ALA A 318 14.24 -1.73 -14.89
C ALA A 318 14.78 -2.26 -16.22
N ALA A 319 14.48 -3.53 -16.50
CA ALA A 319 14.78 -4.12 -17.79
C ALA A 319 13.57 -4.90 -18.35
N VAL A 320 13.52 -5.03 -19.68
CA VAL A 320 12.56 -5.88 -20.39
C VAL A 320 13.36 -6.83 -21.29
N ASN A 321 13.16 -8.13 -21.08
CA ASN A 321 13.70 -9.16 -21.95
C ASN A 321 12.70 -9.47 -23.09
N ILE A 322 13.20 -9.63 -24.31
CA ILE A 322 12.38 -9.88 -25.50
C ILE A 322 13.01 -11.03 -26.29
N MET A 323 12.18 -12.01 -26.67
CA MET A 323 12.56 -13.17 -27.48
C MET A 323 11.51 -13.38 -28.55
N GLU A 324 11.93 -13.49 -29.81
CA GLU A 324 11.07 -13.56 -30.98
C GLU A 324 11.26 -14.87 -31.75
N GLU A 325 10.29 -15.24 -32.59
CA GLU A 325 10.24 -16.55 -33.28
C GLU A 325 11.41 -16.75 -34.28
N ASP A 326 12.01 -15.67 -34.78
CA ASP A 326 13.12 -15.68 -35.76
C ASP A 326 14.52 -15.66 -35.10
N ASN A 327 14.69 -16.25 -33.91
CA ASN A 327 15.97 -16.28 -33.21
C ASN A 327 16.56 -14.89 -32.93
N ILE A 328 15.68 -13.91 -32.70
CA ILE A 328 16.04 -12.54 -32.32
C ILE A 328 15.82 -12.38 -30.82
N TYR A 329 16.88 -11.92 -30.14
CA TYR A 329 16.94 -11.71 -28.70
C TYR A 329 17.23 -10.24 -28.44
N GLY A 330 16.52 -9.64 -27.51
CA GLY A 330 16.76 -8.26 -27.14
C GLY A 330 16.62 -8.03 -25.65
N HIS A 331 17.38 -7.05 -25.18
CA HIS A 331 17.36 -6.62 -23.79
C HIS A 331 17.29 -5.10 -23.75
N LEU A 332 16.24 -4.58 -23.12
CA LEU A 332 15.91 -3.16 -23.05
C LEU A 332 16.13 -2.66 -21.62
N ILE A 333 16.90 -1.60 -21.44
CA ILE A 333 17.11 -0.93 -20.16
C ILE A 333 16.28 0.34 -20.10
N LEU A 334 15.51 0.49 -19.02
CA LEU A 334 14.70 1.67 -18.73
C LEU A 334 15.03 2.27 -17.38
N SER A 335 14.86 3.60 -17.24
CA SER A 335 14.91 4.26 -15.94
C SER A 335 13.77 5.26 -15.74
N GLU A 336 13.56 5.62 -14.47
CA GLU A 336 12.62 6.68 -14.11
C GLU A 336 13.13 8.08 -14.50
N GLU A 337 12.21 9.03 -14.71
CA GLU A 337 12.54 10.46 -14.75
C GLU A 337 12.53 11.05 -13.33
N ILE A 338 13.70 11.47 -12.86
CA ILE A 338 13.91 11.95 -11.48
C ILE A 338 13.42 13.38 -11.25
N SER A 339 13.37 14.23 -12.29
CA SER A 339 12.88 15.61 -12.16
C SER A 339 11.36 15.69 -12.10
N GLN A 340 10.66 14.61 -12.44
CA GLN A 340 9.21 14.56 -12.38
C GLN A 340 8.75 14.26 -10.95
N ILE A 341 8.34 15.32 -10.25
CA ILE A 341 7.83 15.27 -8.87
C ILE A 341 6.33 14.95 -8.89
N GLU A 342 5.57 15.63 -9.76
CA GLU A 342 4.13 15.44 -9.86
C GLU A 342 3.78 14.20 -10.70
N ARG A 343 2.94 13.35 -10.10
CA ARG A 343 2.39 12.15 -10.71
C ARG A 343 0.89 12.18 -10.52
N SER A 344 0.14 12.42 -11.59
CA SER A 344 -1.31 12.28 -11.56
C SER A 344 -1.66 10.82 -11.28
N SER A 345 -2.52 10.58 -10.28
CA SER A 345 -2.96 9.23 -9.94
C SER A 345 -4.41 9.28 -9.49
N GLN A 346 -5.27 8.54 -10.19
CA GLN A 346 -6.68 8.34 -9.82
C GLN A 346 -6.88 7.11 -8.92
N TYR A 347 -5.78 6.47 -8.50
CA TYR A 347 -5.82 5.18 -7.80
C TYR A 347 -6.68 5.20 -6.52
N LEU A 348 -6.56 6.25 -5.70
CA LEU A 348 -7.36 6.38 -4.47
C LEU A 348 -8.86 6.53 -4.78
N ALA A 349 -9.22 7.42 -5.70
CA ALA A 349 -10.62 7.72 -6.05
C ALA A 349 -11.34 6.55 -6.78
N GLU A 350 -10.58 5.72 -7.49
CA GLU A 350 -11.12 4.56 -8.20
C GLU A 350 -11.10 3.28 -7.35
N MET A 351 -10.40 3.26 -6.22
CA MET A 351 -10.27 2.05 -5.40
C MET A 351 -11.63 1.63 -4.82
N SER A 352 -11.95 0.34 -4.95
CA SER A 352 -13.27 -0.19 -4.61
C SER A 352 -13.46 -0.25 -3.10
N TYR A 353 -13.98 0.82 -2.51
CA TYR A 353 -14.53 0.92 -1.15
C TYR A 353 -14.94 2.38 -0.92
N TYR A 354 -16.10 2.76 -1.44
CA TYR A 354 -16.53 4.14 -1.57
C TYR A 354 -17.23 4.63 -0.31
N LEU A 355 -17.06 5.92 -0.02
CA LEU A 355 -17.75 6.65 1.04
C LEU A 355 -18.84 7.53 0.42
N PHE A 356 -20.09 7.34 0.85
CA PHE A 356 -21.25 8.16 0.47
C PHE A 356 -21.55 9.15 1.60
N PRO A 357 -21.19 10.44 1.44
CA PRO A 357 -21.39 11.45 2.47
C PRO A 357 -22.83 11.97 2.40
N ILE A 358 -23.53 11.92 3.53
CA ILE A 358 -24.88 12.48 3.69
C ILE A 358 -24.86 13.39 4.90
N ALA A 359 -25.41 14.61 4.79
CA ALA A 359 -25.51 15.54 5.91
C ALA A 359 -26.87 16.25 5.90
N ALA A 360 -27.44 16.48 7.09
CA ALA A 360 -28.67 17.24 7.26
C ALA A 360 -28.81 17.75 8.70
N ASP A 361 -29.78 18.62 8.95
CA ASP A 361 -29.95 19.29 10.25
C ASP A 361 -30.85 18.54 11.24
N ASP A 362 -31.59 17.54 10.77
CA ASP A 362 -32.50 16.77 11.60
C ASP A 362 -32.68 15.33 11.09
N ARG A 363 -33.31 14.51 11.94
CA ARG A 363 -33.57 13.10 11.67
C ARG A 363 -34.40 12.86 10.41
N ALA A 364 -35.47 13.64 10.20
CA ALA A 364 -36.37 13.43 9.05
C ALA A 364 -35.63 13.76 7.75
N SER A 365 -34.89 14.86 7.72
CA SER A 365 -34.07 15.27 6.58
C SER A 365 -32.96 14.26 6.25
N LEU A 366 -32.28 13.70 7.27
CA LEU A 366 -31.33 12.59 7.05
C LEU A 366 -31.99 11.37 6.42
N LEU A 367 -33.12 10.93 6.96
CA LEU A 367 -33.85 9.77 6.42
C LEU A 367 -34.29 10.00 4.97
N THR A 368 -34.76 11.20 4.63
CA THR A 368 -35.09 11.58 3.25
C THR A 368 -33.88 11.44 2.32
N GLN A 369 -32.69 11.90 2.74
CA GLN A 369 -31.49 11.77 1.91
C GLN A 369 -31.01 10.31 1.76
N ILE A 370 -31.15 9.49 2.80
CA ILE A 370 -30.84 8.06 2.73
C ILE A 370 -31.79 7.33 1.77
N THR A 371 -33.09 7.66 1.82
CA THR A 371 -34.09 7.11 0.88
C THR A 371 -33.82 7.58 -0.56
N ALA A 372 -33.38 8.83 -0.76
CA ALA A 372 -32.95 9.29 -2.07
C ALA A 372 -31.77 8.45 -2.61
N LEU A 373 -30.79 8.10 -1.76
CA LEU A 373 -29.68 7.22 -2.16
C LEU A 373 -30.16 5.82 -2.55
N GLN A 374 -31.18 5.31 -1.85
CA GLN A 374 -31.81 4.04 -2.21
C GLN A 374 -32.46 4.09 -3.60
N GLN A 375 -33.11 5.21 -3.94
CA GLN A 375 -33.74 5.41 -5.23
C GLN A 375 -32.69 5.58 -6.34
N SER A 376 -31.64 6.36 -6.11
CA SER A 376 -30.57 6.54 -7.09
C SER A 376 -29.84 5.23 -7.43
N LEU A 377 -29.89 4.21 -6.58
CA LEU A 377 -29.23 2.93 -6.80
C LEU A 377 -29.83 2.11 -7.97
N THR A 378 -31.06 2.39 -8.40
CA THR A 378 -31.74 1.59 -9.44
C THR A 378 -31.15 1.76 -10.83
N ASP A 379 -30.48 2.88 -11.12
CA ASP A 379 -30.03 3.27 -12.45
C ASP A 379 -28.50 3.54 -12.53
N VAL A 380 -27.71 2.87 -11.68
CA VAL A 380 -26.27 3.15 -11.52
C VAL A 380 -25.42 2.34 -12.49
N SER A 381 -24.69 3.03 -13.37
CA SER A 381 -23.66 2.43 -14.22
C SER A 381 -22.30 2.28 -13.51
N SER A 382 -21.99 3.15 -12.54
CA SER A 382 -20.74 3.16 -11.78
C SER A 382 -20.96 3.61 -10.33
N LEU A 383 -20.53 2.77 -9.38
CA LEU A 383 -20.60 3.10 -7.96
C LEU A 383 -19.67 4.26 -7.57
N SER A 384 -18.52 4.38 -8.25
CA SER A 384 -17.59 5.51 -8.07
C SER A 384 -18.22 6.83 -8.51
N GLN A 385 -18.97 6.83 -9.62
CA GLN A 385 -19.68 8.02 -10.09
C GLN A 385 -20.77 8.40 -9.09
N LEU A 386 -21.58 7.45 -8.64
CA LEU A 386 -22.62 7.71 -7.64
C LEU A 386 -22.03 8.30 -6.34
N ALA A 387 -20.88 7.78 -5.89
CA ALA A 387 -20.20 8.31 -4.72
C ALA A 387 -19.74 9.76 -4.93
N SER A 388 -19.21 10.06 -6.13
CA SER A 388 -18.80 11.41 -6.53
C SER A 388 -20.00 12.38 -6.61
N ASP A 389 -21.14 11.93 -7.13
CA ASP A 389 -22.39 12.71 -7.19
C ASP A 389 -22.89 13.04 -5.78
N TYR A 390 -22.83 12.08 -4.85
CA TYR A 390 -23.19 12.31 -3.46
C TYR A 390 -22.23 13.24 -2.72
N PHE A 391 -20.93 13.19 -3.04
CA PHE A 391 -19.98 14.17 -2.55
C PHE A 391 -20.25 15.58 -3.07
N GLN A 392 -20.59 15.72 -4.35
CA GLN A 392 -21.01 17.01 -4.93
C GLN A 392 -22.29 17.53 -4.26
N LYS A 393 -23.28 16.67 -4.06
CA LYS A 393 -24.50 17.03 -3.32
C LYS A 393 -24.18 17.47 -1.89
N TYR A 394 -23.29 16.76 -1.20
CA TYR A 394 -22.84 17.11 0.15
C TYR A 394 -22.24 18.53 0.24
N GLN A 395 -21.66 19.08 -0.83
CA GLN A 395 -21.10 20.44 -0.81
C GLN A 395 -22.14 21.49 -0.38
N GLN A 396 -23.42 21.26 -0.66
CA GLN A 396 -24.51 22.17 -0.26
C GLN A 396 -24.91 22.02 1.23
N TYR A 397 -24.48 20.94 1.89
CA TYR A 397 -24.83 20.59 3.27
C TYR A 397 -23.61 20.62 4.21
N GLN A 398 -22.50 21.25 3.80
CA GLN A 398 -21.28 21.32 4.60
C GLN A 398 -21.49 21.93 5.99
N GLN A 399 -22.49 22.79 6.17
CA GLN A 399 -22.79 23.43 7.44
C GLN A 399 -23.82 22.70 8.30
N SER A 400 -24.44 21.63 7.79
CA SER A 400 -25.48 20.92 8.52
C SER A 400 -25.00 20.32 9.84
N THR A 401 -25.94 20.12 10.76
CA THR A 401 -25.67 19.67 12.12
C THR A 401 -25.13 18.25 12.16
N TYR A 402 -25.74 17.34 11.40
CA TYR A 402 -25.42 15.92 11.42
C TYR A 402 -24.81 15.45 10.11
N ALA A 403 -23.94 14.44 10.18
CA ALA A 403 -23.36 13.77 9.03
C ALA A 403 -23.35 12.25 9.24
N LEU A 404 -23.61 11.53 8.16
CA LEU A 404 -23.68 10.09 8.05
C LEU A 404 -22.74 9.66 6.92
N ALA A 405 -21.83 8.74 7.22
CA ALA A 405 -21.03 8.07 6.20
C ALA A 405 -21.58 6.66 5.95
N ILE A 406 -21.99 6.38 4.73
CA ILE A 406 -22.31 5.01 4.28
C ILE A 406 -21.14 4.50 3.44
N LEU A 407 -20.62 3.32 3.75
CA LEU A 407 -19.52 2.70 3.02
C LEU A 407 -20.01 1.56 2.14
N SER A 408 -19.39 1.35 0.98
CA SER A 408 -19.69 0.19 0.13
C SER A 408 -18.63 -0.11 -0.92
N ARG A 409 -18.37 -1.39 -1.20
CA ARG A 409 -17.53 -1.86 -2.31
C ARG A 409 -18.32 -2.18 -3.58
N HIS A 410 -19.62 -2.48 -3.47
CA HIS A 410 -20.45 -2.89 -4.60
C HIS A 410 -21.96 -2.63 -4.34
N PRO A 411 -22.81 -2.55 -5.38
CA PRO A 411 -24.22 -2.13 -5.23
C PRO A 411 -25.04 -2.93 -4.20
N GLU A 412 -24.92 -4.25 -4.16
CA GLU A 412 -25.63 -5.09 -3.17
C GLU A 412 -25.17 -4.87 -1.72
N GLU A 413 -23.93 -4.45 -1.50
CA GLU A 413 -23.46 -4.04 -0.18
C GLU A 413 -24.03 -2.66 0.18
N LEU A 414 -24.09 -1.74 -0.78
CA LEU A 414 -24.66 -0.42 -0.57
C LEU A 414 -26.15 -0.50 -0.19
N LYS A 415 -26.93 -1.32 -0.89
CA LYS A 415 -28.35 -1.55 -0.58
C LYS A 415 -28.56 -2.00 0.86
N ARG A 416 -27.78 -3.00 1.32
CA ARG A 416 -27.85 -3.51 2.69
C ARG A 416 -27.45 -2.46 3.73
N GLU A 417 -26.43 -1.65 3.43
CA GLU A 417 -25.98 -0.60 4.32
C GLU A 417 -26.97 0.58 4.40
N ILE A 418 -27.66 0.91 3.32
CA ILE A 418 -28.78 1.88 3.31
C ILE A 418 -29.92 1.39 4.21
N GLU A 419 -30.35 0.13 4.05
CA GLU A 419 -31.41 -0.45 4.89
C GLU A 419 -31.04 -0.42 6.38
N ARG A 420 -29.78 -0.75 6.69
CA ARG A 420 -29.23 -0.66 8.05
C ARG A 420 -29.15 0.79 8.53
N ALA A 421 -28.77 1.74 7.69
CA ALA A 421 -28.67 3.16 8.04
C ALA A 421 -30.05 3.74 8.40
N ILE A 422 -31.11 3.39 7.66
CA ILE A 422 -32.48 3.84 7.95
C ILE A 422 -32.90 3.45 9.37
N GLN A 423 -32.61 2.22 9.80
CA GLN A 423 -32.92 1.76 11.17
C GLN A 423 -31.92 2.31 12.20
N GLY A 424 -30.64 2.29 11.86
CA GLY A 424 -29.53 2.73 12.70
C GLY A 424 -29.65 4.19 13.12
N VAL A 425 -29.94 5.08 12.18
CA VAL A 425 -30.15 6.51 12.44
C VAL A 425 -31.33 6.71 13.38
N LYS A 426 -32.45 5.99 13.18
CA LYS A 426 -33.61 6.08 14.09
C LYS A 426 -33.26 5.68 15.53
N ILE A 427 -32.54 4.57 15.68
CA ILE A 427 -32.09 4.07 16.99
C ILE A 427 -31.09 5.04 17.63
N ALA A 428 -30.16 5.60 16.85
CA ALA A 428 -29.18 6.56 17.35
C ALA A 428 -29.87 7.82 17.91
N PHE A 429 -30.85 8.39 17.20
CA PHE A 429 -31.65 9.50 17.72
C PHE A 429 -32.50 9.14 18.94
N ALA A 430 -32.99 7.91 19.04
CA ALA A 430 -33.79 7.46 20.19
C ALA A 430 -32.95 7.19 21.44
N THR A 431 -31.71 6.74 21.27
CA THR A 431 -30.86 6.24 22.38
C THR A 431 -29.70 7.15 22.74
N GLY A 432 -29.35 8.11 21.87
CA GLY A 432 -28.14 8.91 22.02
C GLY A 432 -26.85 8.18 21.64
N LYS A 433 -26.91 6.90 21.27
CA LYS A 433 -25.75 6.06 20.96
C LYS A 433 -25.39 6.11 19.47
N ASP A 434 -24.11 5.95 19.19
CA ASP A 434 -23.61 5.89 17.81
C ASP A 434 -24.09 4.63 17.09
N TRP A 435 -24.32 4.76 15.79
CA TRP A 435 -24.57 3.63 14.90
C TRP A 435 -23.31 3.36 14.08
N GLN A 436 -22.87 2.10 14.08
CA GLN A 436 -21.74 1.64 13.28
C GLN A 436 -22.02 0.24 12.70
N THR A 437 -21.58 0.00 11.46
CA THR A 437 -21.62 -1.36 10.86
C THR A 437 -20.24 -2.01 10.86
N PRO A 438 -20.14 -3.36 10.76
CA PRO A 438 -18.85 -4.05 10.61
C PRO A 438 -18.08 -3.58 9.37
N LEU A 439 -18.81 -3.13 8.34
CA LEU A 439 -18.25 -2.55 7.14
C LEU A 439 -17.64 -1.18 7.40
N GLY A 440 -18.09 -0.43 8.40
CA GLY A 440 -17.51 0.85 8.81
C GLY A 440 -18.37 2.07 8.51
N SER A 441 -19.59 1.90 7.98
CA SER A 441 -20.59 2.98 7.94
C SER A 441 -20.83 3.49 9.36
N TYR A 442 -21.00 4.80 9.51
CA TYR A 442 -21.00 5.45 10.82
C TYR A 442 -21.97 6.63 10.88
N PHE A 443 -22.60 6.80 12.05
CA PHE A 443 -23.42 7.95 12.39
C PHE A 443 -23.39 8.20 13.89
N THR A 444 -23.32 9.48 14.28
CA THR A 444 -23.49 9.91 15.67
C THR A 444 -24.51 11.05 15.74
N VAL A 445 -25.33 11.05 16.79
CA VAL A 445 -26.20 12.19 17.13
C VAL A 445 -25.49 13.21 18.03
N ASN A 446 -24.24 12.93 18.40
CA ASN A 446 -23.45 13.76 19.29
C ASN A 446 -22.08 14.12 18.67
N PRO A 447 -22.06 14.81 17.52
CA PRO A 447 -20.82 15.14 16.83
C PRO A 447 -19.92 16.03 17.70
N GLN A 448 -18.63 15.69 17.74
CA GLN A 448 -17.66 16.31 18.65
C GLN A 448 -16.76 17.34 17.95
N GLY A 449 -16.71 17.36 16.61
CA GLY A 449 -15.77 18.16 15.83
C GLY A 449 -15.90 19.67 16.00
N LYS A 450 -17.11 20.15 16.34
CA LYS A 450 -17.36 21.57 16.68
C LYS A 450 -17.38 21.85 18.20
N LYS A 451 -17.34 20.82 19.05
CA LYS A 451 -17.45 20.94 20.53
C LYS A 451 -16.09 20.91 21.24
N GLY A 452 -15.11 20.22 20.66
CA GLY A 452 -13.79 20.09 21.23
C GLY A 452 -12.70 20.01 20.18
N HIS A 453 -11.46 19.92 20.66
CA HIS A 453 -10.30 19.92 19.79
C HIS A 453 -9.94 18.51 19.30
N VAL A 454 -9.25 18.48 18.16
CA VAL A 454 -8.59 17.30 17.61
C VAL A 454 -7.17 17.22 18.15
N ALA A 455 -6.74 16.01 18.53
CA ALA A 455 -5.36 15.69 18.88
C ALA A 455 -4.84 14.53 18.01
N PHE A 456 -3.62 14.67 17.51
CA PHE A 456 -2.85 13.55 16.96
C PHE A 456 -2.15 12.82 18.09
N VAL A 457 -2.40 11.52 18.19
CA VAL A 457 -1.87 10.63 19.20
C VAL A 457 -0.86 9.70 18.56
N TYR A 458 0.38 9.71 19.02
CA TYR A 458 1.43 8.88 18.48
C TYR A 458 1.67 7.69 19.39
N PRO A 459 1.40 6.45 18.94
CA PRO A 459 1.56 5.26 19.77
C PRO A 459 3.04 5.00 20.06
N GLY A 460 3.29 4.22 21.11
CA GLY A 460 4.63 3.71 21.42
C GLY A 460 5.18 2.82 20.31
N SER A 461 6.48 2.55 20.38
CA SER A 461 7.19 1.84 19.32
C SER A 461 7.28 0.33 19.50
N PHE A 462 7.86 -0.34 18.50
CA PHE A 462 8.15 -1.78 18.41
C PHE A 462 6.89 -2.64 18.18
N THR A 463 5.94 -2.14 17.41
CA THR A 463 4.68 -2.82 17.04
C THR A 463 4.53 -3.07 15.54
N SER A 464 5.55 -2.72 14.74
CA SER A 464 5.63 -3.02 13.31
C SER A 464 5.51 -4.51 13.01
N TYR A 465 4.95 -4.79 11.84
CA TYR A 465 4.71 -6.15 11.36
C TYR A 465 4.90 -6.22 9.85
N ILE A 466 5.10 -7.45 9.34
CA ILE A 466 5.31 -7.69 7.91
C ILE A 466 4.12 -7.17 7.10
N GLY A 467 4.40 -6.42 6.02
CA GLY A 467 3.39 -5.89 5.10
C GLY A 467 2.77 -4.55 5.51
N ILE A 468 3.14 -3.95 6.64
CA ILE A 468 2.60 -2.66 7.06
C ILE A 468 2.94 -1.54 6.05
N GLY A 469 2.00 -0.63 5.78
CA GLY A 469 2.22 0.54 4.91
C GLY A 469 2.45 0.22 3.43
N ARG A 470 2.20 -1.03 3.01
CA ARG A 470 2.46 -1.52 1.64
C ARG A 470 1.83 -0.64 0.58
N ASN A 471 0.60 -0.16 0.83
CA ASN A 471 -0.19 0.55 -0.16
C ASN A 471 -0.09 2.07 -0.03
N ILE A 472 0.51 2.60 1.04
CA ILE A 472 0.47 4.04 1.34
C ILE A 472 1.09 4.88 0.22
N PHE A 473 2.18 4.40 -0.38
CA PHE A 473 2.87 5.10 -1.47
C PHE A 473 2.10 5.04 -2.79
N ARG A 474 1.29 4.00 -3.04
CA ARG A 474 0.43 3.96 -4.23
C ARG A 474 -0.81 4.81 -4.06
N LEU A 475 -1.40 4.81 -2.85
CA LEU A 475 -2.52 5.67 -2.48
C LEU A 475 -2.14 7.15 -2.54
N PHE A 476 -0.92 7.50 -2.11
CA PHE A 476 -0.41 8.87 -2.06
C PHE A 476 1.02 8.96 -2.64
N PRO A 477 1.19 8.99 -3.99
CA PRO A 477 2.49 8.96 -4.64
C PRO A 477 3.45 10.09 -4.25
N GLN A 478 2.93 11.25 -3.84
CA GLN A 478 3.73 12.39 -3.39
C GLN A 478 4.53 12.08 -2.12
N LEU A 479 4.19 11.01 -1.38
CA LEU A 479 4.93 10.60 -0.19
C LEU A 479 6.36 10.13 -0.50
N TYR A 480 6.66 9.70 -1.73
CA TYR A 480 8.05 9.45 -2.14
C TYR A 480 8.92 10.70 -2.04
N ASP A 481 8.32 11.88 -2.11
CA ASP A 481 9.02 13.15 -2.12
C ASP A 481 9.21 13.79 -0.73
N ASP A 482 8.66 13.17 0.33
CA ASP A 482 8.85 13.66 1.70
C ASP A 482 10.33 13.60 2.12
N VAL A 483 10.76 14.61 2.88
CA VAL A 483 12.14 14.78 3.32
C VAL A 483 12.65 13.59 4.13
N VAL A 484 11.79 12.94 4.93
CA VAL A 484 12.20 11.77 5.72
C VAL A 484 12.59 10.64 4.77
N VAL A 485 11.73 10.32 3.80
CA VAL A 485 12.01 9.30 2.79
C VAL A 485 13.31 9.62 2.04
N LYS A 486 13.51 10.87 1.62
CA LYS A 486 14.75 11.31 0.94
C LYS A 486 16.00 11.21 1.80
N SER A 487 15.90 11.56 3.07
CA SER A 487 17.05 11.63 3.98
C SER A 487 17.55 10.26 4.48
N VAL A 488 16.70 9.23 4.44
CA VAL A 488 17.03 7.89 4.95
C VAL A 488 16.86 6.76 3.93
N TYR A 489 16.81 7.06 2.61
CA TYR A 489 16.59 6.05 1.56
C TYR A 489 17.44 4.78 1.71
N ASN A 490 18.75 4.92 1.96
CA ASN A 490 19.64 3.78 2.11
C ASN A 490 19.16 2.81 3.20
N ARG A 491 18.69 3.34 4.35
CA ARG A 491 18.17 2.50 5.43
C ARG A 491 16.75 2.05 5.19
N ALA A 492 15.92 2.88 4.57
CA ALA A 492 14.58 2.50 4.19
C ALA A 492 14.61 1.26 3.28
N ALA A 493 15.56 1.16 2.35
CA ALA A 493 15.75 -0.02 1.50
C ALA A 493 16.21 -1.26 2.27
N ASP A 494 17.02 -1.10 3.32
CA ASP A 494 17.45 -2.24 4.15
C ASP A 494 16.36 -2.73 5.10
N ILE A 495 15.62 -1.81 5.74
CA ILE A 495 14.48 -2.14 6.59
C ILE A 495 13.34 -2.74 5.77
N GLU A 496 13.12 -2.24 4.55
CA GLU A 496 12.12 -2.74 3.61
C GLU A 496 12.26 -4.25 3.36
N LYS A 497 13.49 -4.79 3.36
CA LYS A 497 13.75 -6.22 3.16
C LYS A 497 13.17 -7.09 4.30
N PHE A 498 12.92 -6.53 5.49
CA PHE A 498 12.21 -7.21 6.57
C PHE A 498 10.69 -7.03 6.46
N ILE A 499 10.23 -5.83 6.08
CA ILE A 499 8.81 -5.50 5.99
C ILE A 499 8.15 -6.17 4.78
N TYR A 500 8.84 -6.25 3.65
CA TYR A 500 8.44 -6.93 2.42
C TYR A 500 9.52 -7.93 1.99
N PRO A 501 9.60 -9.11 2.65
CA PRO A 501 10.68 -10.06 2.43
C PRO A 501 10.82 -10.53 0.98
N ARG A 502 12.06 -10.53 0.51
CA ARG A 502 12.44 -11.02 -0.82
C ARG A 502 12.66 -12.53 -0.75
N SER A 503 12.07 -13.25 -1.69
CA SER A 503 12.22 -14.70 -1.80
C SER A 503 11.94 -15.15 -3.23
N ILE A 504 12.64 -16.19 -3.66
CA ILE A 504 12.30 -16.92 -4.88
C ILE A 504 10.99 -17.68 -4.64
N ASN A 505 10.86 -18.37 -3.52
CA ASN A 505 9.67 -19.17 -3.19
C ASN A 505 8.63 -18.35 -2.41
N LYS A 506 7.35 -18.73 -2.49
CA LYS A 506 6.34 -18.21 -1.59
C LYS A 506 6.66 -18.63 -0.16
N LEU A 507 6.86 -17.64 0.71
CA LEU A 507 7.20 -17.88 2.11
C LEU A 507 6.03 -18.53 2.86
N SER A 508 6.32 -19.61 3.58
CA SER A 508 5.38 -20.24 4.50
C SER A 508 5.14 -19.35 5.73
N LYS A 509 4.04 -19.59 6.44
CA LYS A 509 3.71 -18.87 7.68
C LYS A 509 4.86 -18.93 8.70
N ARG A 510 5.50 -20.09 8.87
CA ARG A 510 6.63 -20.28 9.80
C ARG A 510 7.87 -19.48 9.40
N GLN A 511 8.14 -19.37 8.09
CA GLN A 511 9.24 -18.53 7.59
C GLN A 511 8.96 -17.04 7.83
N LEU A 512 7.72 -16.60 7.58
CA LEU A 512 7.29 -15.23 7.89
C LEU A 512 7.39 -14.93 9.39
N GLU A 513 6.94 -15.85 10.25
CA GLU A 513 7.12 -15.73 11.71
C GLU A 513 8.61 -15.61 12.09
N THR A 514 9.49 -16.39 11.46
CA THR A 514 10.94 -16.31 11.71
C THR A 514 11.52 -14.95 11.28
N ILE A 515 11.07 -14.38 10.16
CA ILE A 515 11.50 -13.06 9.70
C ILE A 515 10.94 -11.96 10.60
N GLU A 516 9.68 -12.07 11.01
CA GLU A 516 9.06 -11.15 11.97
C GLU A 516 9.80 -11.17 13.30
N GLN A 517 10.25 -12.33 13.77
CA GLN A 517 11.12 -12.43 14.95
C GLN A 517 12.49 -11.76 14.75
N LYS A 518 13.09 -11.81 13.55
CA LYS A 518 14.32 -11.06 13.27
C LYS A 518 14.09 -9.55 13.35
N LEU A 519 12.96 -9.08 12.81
CA LEU A 519 12.57 -7.67 12.91
C LEU A 519 12.37 -7.25 14.37
N ILE A 520 11.67 -8.05 15.18
CA ILE A 520 11.48 -7.81 16.63
C ILE A 520 12.81 -7.72 17.37
N ASN A 521 13.80 -8.50 16.96
CA ASN A 521 15.14 -8.48 17.54
C ASN A 521 16.04 -7.34 17.01
N ASP A 522 15.54 -6.51 16.08
CA ASP A 522 16.19 -5.31 15.58
C ASP A 522 15.37 -4.04 15.94
N PRO A 523 15.44 -3.58 17.20
CA PRO A 523 14.65 -2.45 17.67
C PRO A 523 14.90 -1.15 16.92
N VAL A 524 16.13 -0.93 16.44
CA VAL A 524 16.47 0.31 15.75
C VAL A 524 15.75 0.37 14.41
N SER A 525 15.81 -0.71 13.62
CA SER A 525 15.06 -0.82 12.36
C SER A 525 13.55 -0.68 12.56
N MET A 526 12.98 -1.29 13.60
CA MET A 526 11.56 -1.11 13.92
C MET A 526 11.21 0.34 14.25
N LEU A 527 11.99 0.99 15.12
CA LEU A 527 11.75 2.37 15.53
C LEU A 527 11.83 3.32 14.32
N GLU A 528 12.86 3.17 13.47
CA GLU A 528 13.04 4.01 12.28
C GLU A 528 11.87 3.87 11.30
N TRP A 529 11.37 2.65 11.09
CA TRP A 529 10.22 2.40 10.24
C TRP A 529 8.94 3.06 10.77
N GLU A 530 8.68 2.95 12.08
CA GLU A 530 7.47 3.46 12.72
C GLU A 530 7.44 4.98 12.77
N VAL A 531 8.57 5.59 13.09
CA VAL A 531 8.76 7.04 13.06
C VAL A 531 8.53 7.56 11.64
N GLY A 532 9.07 6.87 10.63
CA GLY A 532 8.81 7.16 9.23
C GLY A 532 7.33 7.04 8.87
N LEU A 533 6.68 5.93 9.21
CA LEU A 533 5.27 5.71 8.87
C LEU A 533 4.33 6.70 9.58
N ALA A 534 4.60 7.06 10.84
CA ALA A 534 3.87 8.09 11.57
C ALA A 534 3.99 9.46 10.89
N ARG A 535 5.18 9.80 10.37
CA ARG A 535 5.38 11.01 9.55
C ARG A 535 4.53 10.95 8.27
N LEU A 536 4.58 9.85 7.53
CA LEU A 536 3.84 9.69 6.27
C LEU A 536 2.33 9.80 6.48
N MET A 537 1.79 9.15 7.51
CA MET A 537 0.38 9.25 7.88
C MET A 537 0.00 10.67 8.34
N THR A 538 0.89 11.37 9.07
CA THR A 538 0.66 12.77 9.46
C THR A 538 0.60 13.69 8.25
N VAL A 539 1.53 13.52 7.30
CA VAL A 539 1.57 14.28 6.04
C VAL A 539 0.30 14.01 5.22
N MET A 540 -0.10 12.75 5.09
CA MET A 540 -1.35 12.36 4.43
C MET A 540 -2.58 13.07 5.04
N LEU A 541 -2.74 13.02 6.36
CA LEU A 541 -3.87 13.68 7.02
C LEU A 541 -3.88 15.20 6.79
N LYS A 542 -2.73 15.85 6.92
CA LYS A 542 -2.62 17.33 6.81
C LYS A 542 -2.72 17.83 5.38
N ASN A 543 -2.09 17.14 4.43
CA ASN A 543 -1.91 17.64 3.07
C ASN A 543 -2.98 17.14 2.12
N HIS A 544 -3.42 15.88 2.24
CA HIS A 544 -4.44 15.31 1.37
C HIS A 544 -5.84 15.52 1.93
N PHE A 545 -6.06 15.25 3.23
CA PHE A 545 -7.40 15.36 3.83
C PHE A 545 -7.62 16.65 4.62
N ARG A 546 -6.62 17.57 4.64
CA ARG A 546 -6.68 18.87 5.32
C ARG A 546 -7.05 18.82 6.80
N ILE A 547 -6.86 17.68 7.47
CA ILE A 547 -7.14 17.52 8.90
C ILE A 547 -6.04 18.21 9.69
N GLN A 548 -6.41 19.29 10.39
CA GLN A 548 -5.52 20.01 11.29
C GLN A 548 -5.70 19.55 12.73
N SER A 549 -4.60 19.57 13.49
CA SER A 549 -4.60 19.22 14.89
C SER A 549 -3.82 20.27 15.69
N PRO A 550 -4.52 21.11 16.49
CA PRO A 550 -3.85 22.06 17.38
C PRO A 550 -3.19 21.38 18.59
N TYR A 551 -3.42 20.08 18.80
CA TYR A 551 -2.81 19.32 19.89
C TYR A 551 -2.11 18.06 19.39
N ALA A 552 -1.05 17.65 20.07
CA ALA A 552 -0.41 16.37 19.83
C ALA A 552 0.19 15.80 21.12
N PHE A 553 0.15 14.48 21.26
CA PHE A 553 0.92 13.79 22.30
C PHE A 553 1.37 12.42 21.82
N GLY A 554 2.57 12.03 22.26
CA GLY A 554 3.10 10.69 22.06
C GLY A 554 3.06 9.92 23.37
N TYR A 555 2.96 8.60 23.30
CA TYR A 555 3.10 7.74 24.46
C TYR A 555 4.39 6.91 24.35
N SER A 556 5.22 6.91 25.39
CA SER A 556 6.56 6.28 25.33
C SER A 556 7.37 6.84 24.14
N LEU A 557 8.00 6.00 23.33
CA LEU A 557 8.73 6.36 22.11
C LEU A 557 7.85 6.99 21.02
N GLY A 558 6.52 7.00 21.20
CA GLY A 558 5.62 7.81 20.39
C GLY A 558 5.93 9.31 20.46
N GLU A 559 6.57 9.82 21.52
CA GLU A 559 7.05 11.21 21.55
C GLU A 559 8.12 11.49 20.49
N THR A 560 9.03 10.53 20.24
CA THR A 560 10.02 10.60 19.17
C THR A 560 9.33 10.68 17.80
N SER A 561 8.33 9.81 17.57
CA SER A 561 7.50 9.85 16.36
C SER A 561 6.76 11.17 16.21
N MET A 562 6.18 11.68 17.29
CA MET A 562 5.45 12.96 17.32
C MET A 562 6.34 14.12 16.89
N MET A 563 7.55 14.24 17.45
CA MET A 563 8.45 15.37 17.16
C MET A 563 8.85 15.39 15.68
N LEU A 564 9.19 14.24 15.09
CA LEU A 564 9.52 14.18 13.67
C LEU A 564 8.27 14.39 12.79
N ALA A 565 7.19 13.67 13.08
CA ALA A 565 5.98 13.69 12.27
C ALA A 565 5.37 15.10 12.17
N GLN A 566 5.41 15.86 13.26
CA GLN A 566 4.91 17.23 13.34
C GLN A 566 5.89 18.27 12.79
N GLY A 567 7.09 17.86 12.34
CA GLY A 567 8.10 18.75 11.77
C GLY A 567 8.83 19.60 12.80
N VAL A 568 8.80 19.23 14.08
CA VAL A 568 9.58 19.90 15.13
C VAL A 568 11.06 19.60 14.91
N TRP A 569 11.41 18.33 14.70
CA TRP A 569 12.77 17.94 14.34
C TRP A 569 12.99 18.02 12.83
N THR A 570 14.12 18.62 12.43
CA THR A 570 14.42 18.94 11.03
C THR A 570 15.27 17.90 10.31
N SER A 571 15.86 16.95 11.05
CA SER A 571 16.71 15.89 10.49
C SER A 571 16.64 14.65 11.37
N PHE A 572 16.16 13.54 10.79
CA PHE A 572 16.18 12.23 11.45
C PHE A 572 17.46 11.44 11.16
N LYS A 573 18.20 11.81 10.10
CA LYS A 573 19.41 11.09 9.69
C LYS A 573 20.46 11.02 10.81
N SER A 574 20.71 12.13 11.50
CA SER A 574 21.65 12.19 12.63
C SER A 574 21.23 11.28 13.80
N THR A 575 19.94 11.23 14.10
CA THR A 575 19.38 10.35 15.14
C THR A 575 19.53 8.90 14.75
N SER A 576 19.21 8.60 13.50
CA SER A 576 19.34 7.28 12.90
C SER A 576 20.80 6.81 12.90
N ASP A 577 21.75 7.64 12.45
CA ASP A 577 23.22 7.40 12.54
C ASP A 577 23.63 7.07 13.98
N TYR A 578 23.13 7.86 14.93
CA TYR A 578 23.45 7.69 16.33
C TYR A 578 22.91 6.38 16.91
N LEU A 579 21.62 6.10 16.74
CA LEU A 579 20.97 4.88 17.25
C LEU A 579 21.66 3.61 16.73
N ASN A 580 22.09 3.63 15.47
CA ASN A 580 22.81 2.51 14.86
C ASN A 580 24.24 2.35 15.34
N SER A 581 24.93 3.43 15.73
CA SER A 581 26.30 3.37 16.27
C SER A 581 26.35 3.10 17.78
N SER A 582 25.29 3.46 18.50
CA SER A 582 25.21 3.42 19.95
C SER A 582 25.03 2.00 20.51
N PRO A 583 25.63 1.68 21.68
CA PRO A 583 25.35 0.44 22.40
C PRO A 583 23.96 0.41 23.06
N LEU A 584 23.27 1.56 23.13
CA LEU A 584 22.01 1.74 23.86
C LEU A 584 20.98 0.65 23.54
N PHE A 585 20.57 0.51 22.29
CA PHE A 585 19.60 -0.51 21.84
C PHE A 585 20.23 -1.82 21.37
N LYS A 586 21.49 -2.09 21.74
CA LYS A 586 22.20 -3.34 21.40
C LYS A 586 22.57 -4.17 22.62
N THR A 587 23.14 -3.53 23.64
CA THR A 587 23.68 -4.21 24.83
C THR A 587 23.26 -3.57 26.14
N ARG A 588 22.87 -2.29 26.15
CA ARG A 588 22.43 -1.59 27.38
C ARG A 588 20.97 -1.89 27.71
N LEU A 589 20.04 -1.56 26.80
CA LEU A 589 18.58 -1.71 26.94
C LEU A 589 18.05 -3.04 26.38
N SER A 590 18.79 -3.64 25.45
CA SER A 590 18.45 -4.89 24.77
C SER A 590 19.62 -5.87 24.85
N GLY A 591 19.49 -7.04 24.22
CA GLY A 591 20.53 -8.07 24.23
C GLY A 591 20.85 -8.51 25.66
N GLN A 592 22.09 -8.23 26.10
CA GLN A 592 22.59 -8.58 27.43
C GLN A 592 21.99 -7.73 28.58
N LYS A 593 21.34 -6.60 28.26
CA LYS A 593 20.68 -5.71 29.23
C LYS A 593 21.62 -5.22 30.33
N ASN A 594 22.81 -4.75 29.94
CA ASN A 594 23.88 -4.37 30.86
C ASN A 594 23.50 -3.22 31.80
N ALA A 595 22.53 -2.38 31.45
CA ALA A 595 22.01 -1.35 32.36
C ALA A 595 21.30 -1.97 33.58
N VAL A 596 20.51 -3.03 33.38
CA VAL A 596 19.90 -3.79 34.48
C VAL A 596 20.95 -4.52 35.29
N ARG A 597 21.91 -5.18 34.61
CA ARG A 597 22.99 -5.90 35.29
C ARG A 597 23.77 -4.98 36.22
N GLN A 598 24.14 -3.80 35.74
CA GLN A 598 24.83 -2.79 36.53
C GLN A 598 23.99 -2.34 37.72
N HIS A 599 22.70 -2.04 37.51
CA HIS A 599 21.80 -1.59 38.57
C HIS A 599 21.58 -2.67 39.65
N TRP A 600 21.51 -3.95 39.27
CA TRP A 600 21.32 -5.08 40.19
C TRP A 600 22.63 -5.67 40.74
N GLY A 601 23.79 -5.09 40.41
CA GLY A 601 25.09 -5.60 40.84
C GLY A 601 25.47 -6.96 40.22
N LEU A 602 24.93 -7.30 39.06
CA LEU A 602 25.25 -8.51 38.30
C LEU A 602 26.47 -8.30 37.38
N PRO A 603 27.23 -9.36 37.06
CA PRO A 603 28.34 -9.27 36.12
C PRO A 603 27.89 -8.76 34.74
N LEU A 604 28.66 -7.82 34.19
CA LEU A 604 28.47 -7.31 32.83
C LEU A 604 28.90 -8.35 31.81
N ILE A 605 28.18 -8.42 30.69
CA ILE A 605 28.52 -9.31 29.58
C ILE A 605 28.84 -8.45 28.37
N HIS A 606 30.08 -8.59 27.88
CA HIS A 606 30.58 -7.81 26.73
C HIS A 606 30.48 -8.59 25.42
N THR A 607 30.51 -9.92 25.46
CA THR A 607 30.48 -10.81 24.30
C THR A 607 29.73 -12.11 24.61
N GLY A 608 28.98 -12.64 23.64
CA GLY A 608 28.27 -13.91 23.75
C GLY A 608 26.78 -13.80 24.09
N LYS A 609 26.08 -14.95 24.06
CA LYS A 609 24.67 -15.05 24.45
C LYS A 609 24.57 -15.14 25.98
N SER A 610 23.72 -14.29 26.56
CA SER A 610 23.30 -14.38 27.96
C SER A 610 22.06 -15.25 28.05
N GLU A 611 21.89 -15.98 29.15
CA GLU A 611 20.55 -16.46 29.53
C GLU A 611 19.61 -15.25 29.67
N GLU A 612 18.38 -15.41 29.19
CA GLU A 612 17.35 -14.39 29.31
C GLU A 612 16.85 -14.40 30.76
N PHE A 613 16.95 -13.25 31.42
CA PHE A 613 16.62 -13.10 32.85
C PHE A 613 15.58 -12.00 33.09
N TRP A 614 15.22 -11.26 32.03
CA TRP A 614 14.28 -10.16 32.05
C TRP A 614 13.06 -10.52 31.21
N SER A 615 11.87 -10.18 31.67
CA SER A 615 10.63 -10.42 30.94
C SER A 615 9.60 -9.33 31.17
N ASN A 616 8.79 -9.09 30.15
CA ASN A 616 7.73 -8.10 30.13
C ASN A 616 6.37 -8.80 29.94
N TYR A 617 5.39 -8.44 30.75
CA TYR A 617 4.04 -9.02 30.70
C TYR A 617 2.96 -7.93 30.72
N ILE A 618 1.96 -8.06 29.85
CA ILE A 618 0.69 -7.35 29.96
C ILE A 618 -0.17 -8.10 30.98
N LEU A 619 -0.66 -7.40 32.01
CA LEU A 619 -1.58 -7.90 33.01
C LEU A 619 -2.94 -7.22 32.84
N ILE A 620 -4.00 -8.00 32.78
CA ILE A 620 -5.39 -7.50 32.82
C ILE A 620 -5.82 -7.47 34.29
N CYS A 621 -5.44 -6.41 34.98
CA CYS A 621 -5.66 -6.21 36.41
C CYS A 621 -5.49 -4.72 36.77
N SER A 622 -6.09 -4.31 37.88
CA SER A 622 -6.00 -2.92 38.33
C SER A 622 -4.58 -2.54 38.75
N SER A 623 -4.15 -1.34 38.35
CA SER A 623 -2.82 -0.84 38.68
C SER A 623 -2.53 -0.79 40.18
N SER A 624 -3.54 -0.53 41.01
CA SER A 624 -3.42 -0.50 42.48
C SER A 624 -3.14 -1.88 43.08
N LEU A 625 -3.79 -2.93 42.59
CA LEU A 625 -3.52 -4.30 43.04
C LEU A 625 -2.10 -4.74 42.68
N VAL A 626 -1.63 -4.40 41.48
CA VAL A 626 -0.26 -4.69 41.07
C VAL A 626 0.73 -3.93 41.95
N GLN A 627 0.51 -2.64 42.23
CA GLN A 627 1.36 -1.85 43.13
C GLN A 627 1.48 -2.48 44.52
N GLU A 628 0.39 -3.00 45.10
CA GLU A 628 0.42 -3.68 46.40
C GLU A 628 1.28 -4.94 46.38
N VAL A 629 1.16 -5.78 45.35
CA VAL A 629 1.96 -7.01 45.23
C VAL A 629 3.44 -6.70 45.04
N LEU A 630 3.76 -5.68 44.23
CA LEU A 630 5.14 -5.30 43.93
C LEU A 630 5.92 -4.73 45.13
N LYS A 631 5.25 -4.33 46.22
CA LYS A 631 5.94 -3.98 47.48
C LYS A 631 6.84 -5.11 47.99
N ASN A 632 6.56 -6.35 47.61
CA ASN A 632 7.33 -7.53 48.00
C ASN A 632 8.28 -8.05 46.91
N GLU A 633 8.37 -7.39 45.75
CA GLU A 633 9.15 -7.84 44.58
C GLU A 633 10.03 -6.70 44.05
N SER A 634 11.22 -6.53 44.63
CA SER A 634 12.12 -5.40 44.35
C SER A 634 12.74 -5.37 42.94
N ARG A 635 12.60 -6.46 42.18
CA ARG A 635 13.12 -6.59 40.80
C ARG A 635 12.02 -6.59 39.74
N VAL A 636 10.82 -6.18 40.08
CA VAL A 636 9.69 -6.06 39.15
C VAL A 636 9.12 -4.66 39.25
N TYR A 637 8.90 -4.04 38.09
CA TYR A 637 8.46 -2.66 37.95
C TYR A 637 7.16 -2.62 37.16
N ILE A 638 6.22 -1.75 37.53
CA ILE A 638 5.18 -1.34 36.59
C ILE A 638 5.82 -0.34 35.66
N VAL A 639 5.96 -0.71 34.39
CA VAL A 639 6.56 0.14 33.37
C VAL A 639 5.51 1.03 32.70
N LEU A 640 4.31 0.51 32.48
CA LEU A 640 3.23 1.22 31.80
C LEU A 640 1.89 0.94 32.51
N ILE A 641 1.11 1.98 32.76
CA ILE A 641 -0.33 1.88 33.03
C ILE A 641 -1.03 2.30 31.75
N ASN A 642 -1.58 1.34 31.01
CA ASN A 642 -2.24 1.60 29.72
C ASN A 642 -3.70 2.01 29.93
N THR A 643 -4.39 1.35 30.86
CA THR A 643 -5.74 1.68 31.30
C THR A 643 -5.84 1.44 32.82
N PRO A 644 -6.94 1.84 33.49
CA PRO A 644 -7.13 1.49 34.90
C PRO A 644 -7.02 0.00 35.21
N GLU A 645 -7.35 -0.88 34.25
CA GLU A 645 -7.40 -2.35 34.37
C GLU A 645 -6.41 -3.09 33.44
N GLU A 646 -5.45 -2.37 32.85
CA GLU A 646 -4.43 -2.97 31.99
C GLU A 646 -3.09 -2.29 32.26
N VAL A 647 -2.12 -3.06 32.76
CA VAL A 647 -0.77 -2.60 33.06
C VAL A 647 0.28 -3.50 32.41
N ILE A 648 1.49 -2.99 32.24
CA ILE A 648 2.65 -3.79 31.86
C ILE A 648 3.62 -3.80 33.04
N ILE A 649 3.99 -5.01 33.46
CA ILE A 649 5.10 -5.22 34.38
C ILE A 649 6.32 -5.70 33.62
N ALA A 650 7.50 -5.34 34.12
CA ALA A 650 8.77 -5.76 33.57
C ALA A 650 9.77 -5.99 34.71
N GLY A 651 10.60 -7.02 34.59
CA GLY A 651 11.50 -7.36 35.67
C GLY A 651 12.17 -8.72 35.52
N GLU A 652 12.70 -9.23 36.63
CA GLU A 652 13.26 -10.57 36.70
C GLU A 652 12.17 -11.61 36.34
N THR A 653 12.45 -12.51 35.40
CA THR A 653 11.44 -13.43 34.83
C THR A 653 10.68 -14.20 35.91
N GLN A 654 11.41 -14.84 36.83
CA GLN A 654 10.80 -15.62 37.92
C GLN A 654 9.99 -14.75 38.89
N ALA A 655 10.42 -13.50 39.12
CA ALA A 655 9.69 -12.57 39.97
C ALA A 655 8.38 -12.12 39.31
N CYS A 656 8.41 -11.83 38.01
CA CYS A 656 7.19 -11.52 37.25
C CYS A 656 6.19 -12.68 37.31
N GLU A 657 6.65 -13.92 37.17
CA GLU A 657 5.81 -15.11 37.29
C GLU A 657 5.17 -15.24 38.69
N ARG A 658 5.92 -14.95 39.76
CA ARG A 658 5.35 -14.92 41.13
C ARG A 658 4.27 -13.86 41.27
N VAL A 659 4.50 -12.64 40.76
CA VAL A 659 3.51 -11.55 40.76
C VAL A 659 2.21 -12.01 40.07
N ILE A 660 2.34 -12.62 38.89
CA ILE A 660 1.19 -13.15 38.12
C ILE A 660 0.46 -14.24 38.90
N GLN A 661 1.18 -15.18 39.52
CA GLN A 661 0.60 -16.25 40.33
C GLN A 661 -0.13 -15.72 41.57
N THR A 662 0.41 -14.67 42.21
CA THR A 662 -0.23 -14.02 43.36
C THR A 662 -1.50 -13.29 42.97
N LEU A 663 -1.47 -12.53 41.86
CA LEU A 663 -2.62 -11.77 41.38
C LEU A 663 -3.72 -12.65 40.79
N LYS A 664 -3.37 -13.82 40.22
CA LYS A 664 -4.29 -14.74 39.53
C LYS A 664 -5.10 -14.04 38.42
N CYS A 665 -4.47 -13.09 37.74
CA CYS A 665 -5.06 -12.35 36.62
C CYS A 665 -4.64 -12.96 35.28
N ASP A 666 -5.34 -12.58 34.21
CA ASP A 666 -4.88 -12.87 32.86
C ASP A 666 -3.58 -12.10 32.59
N ALA A 667 -2.57 -12.80 32.09
CA ALA A 667 -1.27 -12.24 31.79
C ALA A 667 -0.71 -12.80 30.48
N PHE A 668 -0.09 -11.93 29.68
CA PHE A 668 0.45 -12.27 28.36
C PHE A 668 1.86 -11.71 28.21
N PRO A 669 2.85 -12.50 27.77
CA PRO A 669 4.18 -11.97 27.47
C PRO A 669 4.10 -10.97 26.33
N THR A 670 4.86 -9.88 26.40
CA THR A 670 4.99 -8.96 25.27
C THR A 670 6.02 -9.47 24.28
N SER A 671 5.83 -9.16 22.99
CA SER A 671 6.83 -9.42 21.95
C SER A 671 8.12 -8.61 22.14
N ILE A 672 8.02 -7.49 22.87
CA ILE A 672 9.11 -6.56 23.13
C ILE A 672 9.72 -6.86 24.49
N ASN A 673 11.03 -7.08 24.55
CA ASN A 673 11.75 -7.39 25.79
C ASN A 673 12.85 -6.37 26.14
N HIS A 674 12.67 -5.12 25.72
CA HIS A 674 13.59 -4.03 26.06
C HIS A 674 13.32 -3.48 27.46
N VAL A 675 14.38 -2.97 28.08
CA VAL A 675 14.32 -2.33 29.38
C VAL A 675 14.10 -0.84 29.16
N ILE A 676 12.90 -0.36 29.48
CA ILE A 676 12.49 1.05 29.41
C ILE A 676 11.41 1.28 30.49
N HIS A 677 11.21 2.55 30.86
CA HIS A 677 10.22 3.02 31.84
C HIS A 677 10.42 2.50 33.26
N CYS A 678 11.67 2.23 33.64
CA CYS A 678 12.00 1.71 34.96
C CYS A 678 13.33 2.24 35.48
N GLU A 679 13.51 2.12 36.79
CA GLU A 679 14.65 2.66 37.53
C GLU A 679 16.04 2.24 36.99
N PRO A 680 16.26 0.99 36.53
CA PRO A 680 17.57 0.60 35.99
C PRO A 680 18.08 1.49 34.85
N MET A 681 17.18 2.20 34.16
CA MET A 681 17.49 3.10 33.04
C MET A 681 18.09 4.43 33.46
N HIS A 682 18.09 4.79 34.74
CA HIS A 682 18.74 6.02 35.21
C HIS A 682 20.23 6.06 34.86
N SER A 683 20.89 4.89 34.78
CA SER A 683 22.29 4.78 34.34
C SER A 683 22.50 5.21 32.89
N GLU A 684 21.45 5.24 32.07
CA GLU A 684 21.47 5.67 30.67
C GLU A 684 20.87 7.08 30.47
N TYR A 685 20.47 7.78 31.53
CA TYR A 685 19.69 9.03 31.43
C TYR A 685 20.38 10.07 30.55
N ASP A 686 21.65 10.39 30.80
CA ASP A 686 22.39 11.40 30.04
C ASP A 686 22.52 11.03 28.55
N GLU A 687 22.64 9.74 28.27
CA GLU A 687 22.73 9.22 26.92
C GLU A 687 21.36 9.27 26.20
N LEU A 688 20.28 8.99 26.93
CA LEU A 688 18.91 9.20 26.46
C LEU A 688 18.60 10.68 26.20
N VAL A 689 19.11 11.60 27.03
CA VAL A 689 18.97 13.05 26.77
C VAL A 689 19.70 13.42 25.49
N LYS A 690 20.94 12.96 25.34
CA LYS A 690 21.79 13.27 24.18
C LYS A 690 21.17 12.81 22.87
N VAL A 691 20.67 11.57 22.77
CA VAL A 691 20.07 11.06 21.53
C VAL A 691 18.75 11.77 21.15
N ASN A 692 18.02 12.29 22.13
CA ASN A 692 16.74 12.97 21.91
C ASN A 692 16.84 14.51 21.87
N THR A 693 18.04 15.07 22.06
CA THR A 693 18.28 16.53 21.94
C THR A 693 18.68 16.85 20.50
N LEU A 694 17.67 17.04 19.66
CA LEU A 694 17.84 17.28 18.21
C LEU A 694 17.48 18.72 17.83
N PRO A 695 18.06 19.27 16.76
CA PRO A 695 17.69 20.60 16.27
C PRO A 695 16.17 20.71 16.08
N SER A 696 15.58 21.71 16.73
CA SER A 696 14.14 21.95 16.71
C SER A 696 13.81 23.29 16.06
N GLN A 697 12.67 23.36 15.36
CA GLN A 697 12.11 24.62 14.87
C GLN A 697 10.93 25.05 15.74
N GLY A 698 10.98 26.29 16.25
CA GLY A 698 10.05 26.82 17.25
C GLY A 698 8.70 27.32 16.73
N ASN A 699 8.39 27.18 15.44
CA ASN A 699 7.24 27.85 14.81
C ASN A 699 5.98 26.96 14.64
N SER A 700 5.74 26.03 15.55
CA SER A 700 4.51 25.23 15.52
C SER A 700 3.39 25.89 16.32
N LYS A 701 2.19 25.99 15.72
CA LYS A 701 0.95 26.37 16.43
C LYS A 701 0.36 25.22 17.26
N THR A 702 0.94 24.02 17.17
CA THR A 702 0.49 22.83 17.90
C THR A 702 0.98 22.88 19.35
N ILE A 703 0.10 22.55 20.29
CA ILE A 703 0.40 22.33 21.70
C ILE A 703 0.78 20.86 21.88
N PHE A 704 2.00 20.62 22.36
CA PHE A 704 2.54 19.28 22.56
C PHE A 704 2.45 18.90 24.04
N TYR A 705 1.99 17.68 24.37
CA TYR A 705 2.07 17.17 25.73
C TYR A 705 3.27 16.24 25.90
N SER A 706 3.91 16.35 27.05
CA SER A 706 4.90 15.38 27.54
C SER A 706 4.20 14.26 28.30
N ALA A 707 4.52 13.01 27.98
CA ALA A 707 4.08 11.84 28.72
C ALA A 707 4.83 11.71 30.07
N ALA A 708 6.00 12.31 30.22
CA ALA A 708 6.72 12.36 31.50
C ALA A 708 6.09 13.36 32.48
N GLU A 709 5.66 14.52 31.98
CA GLU A 709 5.10 15.59 32.82
C GLU A 709 3.57 15.58 32.90
N TYR A 710 2.92 14.86 31.99
CA TYR A 710 1.46 14.83 31.83
C TYR A 710 0.85 16.22 31.65
N ALA A 711 1.57 17.08 30.91
CA ALA A 711 1.24 18.48 30.75
C ALA A 711 1.75 19.03 29.40
N PRO A 712 1.21 20.17 28.91
CA PRO A 712 1.75 20.87 27.77
C PRO A 712 3.22 21.26 27.97
N MET A 713 4.04 21.11 26.92
CA MET A 713 5.45 21.49 26.92
C MET A 713 5.75 22.57 25.88
N LYS A 714 6.79 23.36 26.14
CA LYS A 714 7.35 24.31 25.18
C LYS A 714 8.29 23.58 24.23
N ILE A 715 8.37 24.06 22.99
CA ILE A 715 9.32 23.53 22.01
C ILE A 715 10.70 24.10 22.33
N ASP A 716 11.51 23.29 23.00
CA ASP A 716 12.92 23.53 23.25
C ASP A 716 13.66 22.20 23.12
N SER A 717 14.77 22.18 22.39
CA SER A 717 15.49 20.94 22.07
C SER A 717 15.94 20.20 23.33
N ASN A 718 16.48 20.91 24.32
CA ASN A 718 16.96 20.32 25.57
C ASN A 718 15.80 19.83 26.43
N LEU A 719 14.69 20.58 26.49
CA LEU A 719 13.50 20.19 27.24
C LEU A 719 12.87 18.93 26.65
N ILE A 720 12.76 18.84 25.32
CA ILE A 720 12.28 17.64 24.62
C ILE A 720 13.17 16.44 24.98
N GLY A 721 14.50 16.58 24.84
CA GLY A 721 15.44 15.52 25.17
C GLY A 721 15.32 15.04 26.62
N LYS A 722 15.22 15.96 27.58
CA LYS A 722 15.02 15.66 29.01
C LYS A 722 13.69 14.98 29.31
N ASN A 723 12.61 15.42 28.67
CA ASN A 723 11.28 14.84 28.86
C ASN A 723 11.22 13.41 28.34
N ILE A 724 11.73 13.15 27.14
CA ILE A 724 11.78 11.80 26.56
C ILE A 724 12.67 10.89 27.40
N ALA A 725 13.86 11.36 27.82
CA ALA A 725 14.74 10.59 28.71
C ALA A 725 14.06 10.28 30.05
N LYS A 726 13.37 11.26 30.66
CA LYS A 726 12.61 11.06 31.89
C LYS A 726 11.49 10.03 31.70
N ALA A 727 10.75 10.11 30.59
CA ALA A 727 9.72 9.13 30.24
C ALA A 727 10.30 7.71 30.15
N LEU A 728 11.48 7.55 29.55
CA LEU A 728 12.15 6.25 29.38
C LEU A 728 12.80 5.71 30.66
N CYS A 729 12.94 6.52 31.72
CA CYS A 729 13.49 6.08 33.02
C CYS A 729 12.44 5.85 34.12
N HIS A 730 11.17 6.17 33.87
CA HIS A 730 10.12 6.10 34.88
C HIS A 730 8.85 5.43 34.35
N GLN A 731 8.04 4.91 35.27
CA GLN A 731 6.70 4.43 34.99
C GLN A 731 5.87 5.51 34.27
N LEU A 732 5.16 5.12 33.21
CA LEU A 732 4.20 5.99 32.54
C LEU A 732 2.74 5.65 32.89
N ASP A 733 1.92 6.69 32.97
CA ASP A 733 0.48 6.63 33.29
C ASP A 733 -0.34 7.25 32.15
N PHE A 734 -0.75 6.41 31.20
CA PHE A 734 -1.56 6.86 30.08
C PHE A 734 -2.93 7.40 30.49
N PRO A 735 -3.67 6.79 31.45
CA PRO A 735 -4.90 7.37 31.98
C PRO A 735 -4.73 8.82 32.45
N ARG A 736 -3.63 9.15 33.14
CA ARG A 736 -3.34 10.51 33.57
C ARG A 736 -3.15 11.47 32.39
N LEU A 737 -2.38 11.07 31.37
CA LEU A 737 -2.16 11.88 30.17
C LEU A 737 -3.46 12.13 29.41
N VAL A 738 -4.25 11.07 29.19
CA VAL A 738 -5.53 11.15 28.45
C VAL A 738 -6.55 11.99 29.19
N ASN A 739 -6.68 11.84 30.51
CA ASN A 739 -7.58 12.68 31.29
C ASN A 739 -7.11 14.15 31.32
N ARG A 740 -5.80 14.42 31.33
CA ARG A 740 -5.29 15.79 31.17
C ARG A 740 -5.71 16.37 29.81
N ALA A 741 -5.44 15.66 28.73
CA ALA A 741 -5.80 16.08 27.38
C ALA A 741 -7.32 16.32 27.25
N TYR A 742 -8.14 15.42 27.81
CA TYR A 742 -9.59 15.57 27.86
C TYR A 742 -10.01 16.82 28.66
N ASN A 743 -9.36 17.12 29.79
CA ASN A 743 -9.66 18.32 30.58
C ASN A 743 -9.31 19.62 29.84
N ASP A 744 -8.37 19.57 28.89
CA ASP A 744 -8.03 20.67 27.98
C ASP A 744 -8.98 20.74 26.75
N ASN A 745 -10.19 20.18 26.88
CA ASN A 745 -11.26 20.14 25.87
C ASN A 745 -10.91 19.40 24.56
N ILE A 746 -9.94 18.49 24.60
CA ILE A 746 -9.71 17.55 23.48
C ILE A 746 -10.80 16.48 23.52
N ARG A 747 -11.50 16.29 22.40
CA ARG A 747 -12.62 15.33 22.27
C ARG A 747 -12.39 14.32 21.16
N ILE A 748 -11.48 14.60 20.23
CA ILE A 748 -11.19 13.74 19.08
C ILE A 748 -9.72 13.35 19.11
N PHE A 749 -9.46 12.05 19.19
CA PHE A 749 -8.13 11.47 19.28
C PHE A 749 -7.88 10.61 18.04
N ILE A 750 -6.92 11.04 17.22
CA ILE A 750 -6.54 10.33 15.99
C ILE A 750 -5.20 9.67 16.25
N GLU A 751 -5.16 8.35 16.37
CA GLU A 751 -3.94 7.57 16.51
C GLU A 751 -3.23 7.48 15.16
N VAL A 752 -2.08 8.16 15.07
CA VAL A 752 -1.25 8.32 13.87
C VAL A 752 0.03 7.49 14.04
N GLY A 753 -0.06 6.21 13.69
CA GLY A 753 1.06 5.28 13.81
C GLY A 753 0.62 3.83 13.62
N VAL A 754 1.45 2.91 14.09
CA VAL A 754 1.22 1.47 13.93
C VAL A 754 0.21 0.96 14.95
N GLY A 755 -0.74 0.15 14.49
CA GLY A 755 -1.74 -0.48 15.33
C GLY A 755 -2.89 0.46 15.75
N SER A 756 -3.62 0.00 16.77
CA SER A 756 -4.83 0.66 17.28
C SER A 756 -4.89 0.61 18.81
N ASN A 757 -3.72 0.67 19.45
CA ASN A 757 -3.61 0.44 20.89
C ASN A 757 -4.04 1.69 21.66
N CYS A 758 -3.51 2.86 21.30
CA CYS A 758 -3.84 4.10 21.99
C CYS A 758 -5.32 4.45 21.84
N SER A 759 -5.91 4.26 20.65
CA SER A 759 -7.34 4.48 20.42
C SER A 759 -8.21 3.55 21.26
N ARG A 760 -7.85 2.26 21.38
CA ARG A 760 -8.53 1.31 22.28
C ARG A 760 -8.42 1.74 23.74
N TRP A 761 -7.21 2.09 24.19
CA TRP A 761 -6.96 2.52 25.57
C TRP A 761 -7.69 3.81 25.91
N ILE A 762 -7.69 4.80 25.01
CA ILE A 762 -8.42 6.06 25.20
C ILE A 762 -9.91 5.78 25.37
N SER A 763 -10.50 4.91 24.53
CA SER A 763 -11.90 4.51 24.68
C SER A 763 -12.19 3.86 26.04
N GLU A 764 -11.30 3.00 26.52
CA GLU A 764 -11.44 2.35 27.84
C GLU A 764 -11.23 3.32 29.01
N ILE A 765 -10.34 4.31 28.87
CA ILE A 765 -10.07 5.32 29.90
C ILE A 765 -11.25 6.28 30.04
N LEU A 766 -11.80 6.73 28.91
CA LEU A 766 -12.85 7.75 28.89
C LEU A 766 -14.27 7.16 29.03
N LYS A 767 -14.47 5.88 28.67
CA LYS A 767 -15.74 5.15 28.78
C LYS A 767 -16.91 5.95 28.21
N ASP A 768 -17.86 6.33 29.06
CA ASP A 768 -19.08 7.03 28.69
C ASP A 768 -18.90 8.55 28.50
N LYS A 769 -17.71 9.11 28.76
CA LYS A 769 -17.41 10.52 28.46
C LYS A 769 -17.52 10.75 26.96
N GLU A 770 -18.02 11.90 26.55
CA GLU A 770 -18.15 12.23 25.13
C GLU A 770 -16.78 12.36 24.44
N HIS A 771 -16.44 11.45 23.54
CA HIS A 771 -15.19 11.50 22.77
C HIS A 771 -15.28 10.63 21.50
N LEU A 772 -14.30 10.80 20.60
CA LEU A 772 -14.02 9.89 19.51
C LEU A 772 -12.54 9.50 19.57
N ALA A 773 -12.25 8.19 19.54
CA ALA A 773 -10.91 7.67 19.32
C ALA A 773 -10.89 6.82 18.04
N VAL A 774 -9.93 7.08 17.16
CA VAL A 774 -9.81 6.45 15.84
C VAL A 774 -8.35 6.15 15.51
N SER A 775 -8.06 5.00 14.90
CA SER A 775 -6.73 4.65 14.40
C SER A 775 -6.69 4.65 12.87
N LEU A 776 -5.51 5.00 12.32
CA LEU A 776 -5.25 4.94 10.88
C LEU A 776 -4.71 3.58 10.41
N ASN A 777 -4.31 2.73 11.34
CA ASN A 777 -3.75 1.42 11.06
C ASN A 777 -4.39 0.36 11.96
N ARG A 778 -4.38 -0.88 11.46
CA ARG A 778 -4.68 -2.07 12.25
C ARG A 778 -4.08 -3.30 11.58
N ARG A 779 -3.39 -4.14 12.35
CA ARG A 779 -2.83 -5.40 11.85
C ARG A 779 -3.90 -6.26 11.18
N GLY A 780 -3.61 -6.73 9.97
CA GLY A 780 -4.52 -7.57 9.18
C GLY A 780 -5.63 -6.80 8.44
N VAL A 781 -5.65 -5.47 8.50
CA VAL A 781 -6.53 -4.63 7.68
C VAL A 781 -5.66 -3.86 6.69
N ASP A 782 -6.10 -3.78 5.43
CA ASP A 782 -5.35 -3.02 4.42
C ASP A 782 -5.38 -1.50 4.72
N ASP A 783 -4.34 -0.79 4.27
CA ASP A 783 -4.17 0.65 4.54
C ASP A 783 -5.37 1.47 4.06
N HIS A 784 -5.86 1.20 2.85
CA HIS A 784 -7.01 1.91 2.26
C HIS A 784 -8.27 1.74 3.11
N THR A 785 -8.62 0.50 3.47
CA THR A 785 -9.78 0.22 4.32
C THR A 785 -9.65 0.92 5.67
N SER A 786 -8.47 0.93 6.28
CA SER A 786 -8.25 1.58 7.58
C SER A 786 -8.46 3.10 7.49
N ILE A 787 -7.92 3.73 6.44
CA ILE A 787 -8.07 5.17 6.19
C ILE A 787 -9.53 5.55 5.94
N ILE A 788 -10.24 4.85 5.05
CA ILE A 788 -11.64 5.14 4.73
C ILE A 788 -12.54 4.99 5.96
N LYS A 789 -12.31 3.96 6.79
CA LYS A 789 -13.04 3.79 8.06
C LYS A 789 -12.77 4.92 9.04
N ALA A 790 -11.53 5.41 9.10
CA ALA A 790 -11.19 6.54 9.96
C ALA A 790 -11.89 7.82 9.49
N LEU A 791 -11.84 8.11 8.18
CA LEU A 791 -12.51 9.27 7.59
C LEU A 791 -14.03 9.22 7.77
N ALA A 792 -14.66 8.05 7.66
CA ALA A 792 -16.10 7.88 7.89
C ALA A 792 -16.53 8.31 9.30
N LYS A 793 -15.74 7.94 10.32
CA LYS A 793 -15.96 8.36 11.71
C LYS A 793 -15.74 9.85 11.89
N LEU A 794 -14.61 10.37 11.41
CA LEU A 794 -14.27 11.80 11.52
C LEU A 794 -15.32 12.68 10.84
N PHE A 795 -15.76 12.30 9.64
CA PHE A 795 -16.81 12.97 8.89
C PHE A 795 -18.13 13.03 9.67
N SER A 796 -18.55 11.90 10.25
CA SER A 796 -19.79 11.81 11.03
C SER A 796 -19.74 12.64 12.31
N HIS A 797 -18.55 12.78 12.92
CA HIS A 797 -18.33 13.68 14.05
C HIS A 797 -18.17 15.16 13.64
N ARG A 798 -18.33 15.50 12.35
CA ARG A 798 -18.20 16.86 11.81
C ARG A 798 -16.81 17.47 12.03
N VAL A 799 -15.77 16.64 11.96
CA VAL A 799 -14.38 17.13 11.90
C VAL A 799 -14.18 17.86 10.58
N GLU A 800 -13.51 19.00 10.62
CA GLU A 800 -13.10 19.73 9.43
C GLU A 800 -12.06 18.91 8.66
N LEU A 801 -12.44 18.47 7.46
CA LEU A 801 -11.63 17.63 6.58
C LEU A 801 -12.10 17.77 5.13
N ASP A 802 -11.21 17.47 4.19
CA ASP A 802 -11.46 17.44 2.77
C ASP A 802 -11.57 15.99 2.28
N LEU A 803 -12.75 15.56 1.83
CA LEU A 803 -12.95 14.23 1.23
C LEU A 803 -12.75 14.22 -0.29
N SER A 804 -12.49 15.37 -0.94
CA SER A 804 -12.33 15.44 -2.39
C SER A 804 -11.32 14.45 -3.00
N PRO A 805 -10.21 14.05 -2.32
CA PRO A 805 -9.29 13.06 -2.86
C PRO A 805 -9.90 11.65 -3.05
N LEU A 806 -11.05 11.36 -2.45
CA LEU A 806 -11.74 10.08 -2.57
C LEU A 806 -12.64 9.98 -3.80
N TYR A 807 -12.79 11.05 -4.58
CA TYR A 807 -13.77 11.13 -5.66
C TYR A 807 -13.12 11.51 -6.98
N SER A 808 -13.68 10.97 -8.07
CA SER A 808 -13.26 11.28 -9.42
C SER A 808 -14.16 12.37 -9.98
N PHE A 809 -13.60 13.53 -10.30
CA PHE A 809 -14.34 14.60 -10.95
C PHE A 809 -14.12 14.51 -12.47
N PRO A 810 -15.17 14.44 -13.30
CA PRO A 810 -15.02 14.52 -14.74
C PRO A 810 -14.50 15.92 -15.10
N ASN A 811 -13.20 16.00 -15.45
CA ASN A 811 -12.47 17.18 -15.94
C ASN A 811 -13.10 18.53 -15.53
N ILE A 812 -13.16 18.79 -14.24
CA ILE A 812 -13.03 20.16 -13.78
C ILE A 812 -11.54 20.45 -14.02
N LYS A 813 -11.25 21.37 -14.96
CA LYS A 813 -9.98 22.09 -14.89
C LYS A 813 -9.92 22.58 -13.44
N LEU A 814 -9.08 21.95 -12.63
CA LEU A 814 -8.59 22.63 -11.44
C LEU A 814 -7.93 23.87 -12.00
N ASP A 815 -8.61 25.01 -11.91
CA ASP A 815 -7.96 26.30 -11.99
C ASP A 815 -6.87 26.26 -10.91
N GLN A 816 -5.67 25.87 -11.33
CA GLN A 816 -4.44 26.11 -10.58
C GLN A 816 -4.07 27.60 -10.62
N ASP A 817 -4.85 28.41 -11.33
CA ASP A 817 -4.81 29.86 -11.31
C ASP A 817 -5.96 30.38 -10.46
N HIS A 818 -5.77 30.47 -9.14
CA HIS A 818 -6.19 31.59 -8.29
C HIS A 818 -5.90 31.27 -6.82
N ALA A 819 -4.60 31.20 -6.50
CA ALA A 819 -4.08 32.06 -5.44
C ALA A 819 -3.50 33.33 -6.09
N CYS A 820 -4.38 34.15 -6.69
CA CYS A 820 -4.23 35.60 -6.88
C CYS A 820 -5.59 36.20 -7.32
N GLU A 821 -6.41 36.53 -6.31
CA GLU A 821 -7.61 37.41 -6.25
C GLU A 821 -8.22 38.07 -7.52
N ASN A 822 -9.54 37.96 -7.76
CA ASN A 822 -10.60 38.93 -7.36
C ASN A 822 -11.98 38.70 -8.07
N GLN A 823 -13.03 39.23 -7.45
CA GLN A 823 -14.49 39.11 -7.64
C GLN A 823 -15.09 39.36 -9.06
N SER A 824 -16.18 38.65 -9.44
CA SER A 824 -17.52 39.23 -9.81
C SER A 824 -18.51 38.27 -10.58
N SER A 825 -19.75 38.20 -10.06
CA SER A 825 -21.10 38.04 -10.69
C SER A 825 -21.50 36.94 -11.73
N PHE A 826 -22.54 36.18 -11.33
CA PHE A 826 -23.60 35.40 -12.03
C PHE A 826 -24.30 36.06 -13.26
N PRO A 827 -25.30 35.45 -13.99
CA PRO A 827 -25.71 34.02 -14.18
C PRO A 827 -26.21 33.62 -15.63
N ASP A 828 -26.50 32.31 -15.77
CA ASP A 828 -27.67 31.67 -16.43
C ASP A 828 -27.78 31.28 -17.93
N THR A 829 -28.46 30.13 -18.08
CA THR A 829 -29.26 29.52 -19.18
C THR A 829 -28.63 28.35 -19.95
N SER A 830 -29.34 27.32 -20.45
CA SER A 830 -30.56 26.60 -20.05
C SER A 830 -30.75 25.45 -21.08
N LEU A 831 -31.19 24.28 -20.62
CA LEU A 831 -32.16 23.37 -21.27
C LEU A 831 -31.76 22.48 -22.49
N LEU A 832 -31.84 21.17 -22.21
CA LEU A 832 -32.78 20.17 -22.77
C LEU A 832 -32.42 19.25 -23.96
N ASN A 833 -32.76 17.99 -23.69
CA ASN A 833 -33.36 16.95 -24.54
C ASN A 833 -32.46 16.17 -25.51
N TYR A 834 -32.39 14.85 -25.31
CA TYR A 834 -33.26 13.92 -26.07
C TYR A 834 -33.12 12.48 -25.54
N GLU A 835 -34.09 12.01 -24.76
CA GLU A 835 -34.46 10.59 -24.71
C GLU A 835 -35.38 10.29 -25.89
N HIS A 836 -35.08 9.24 -26.67
CA HIS A 836 -36.03 8.14 -26.91
C HIS A 836 -35.59 7.15 -28.01
N LYS A 837 -35.97 5.88 -27.76
CA LYS A 837 -35.97 4.69 -28.63
C LYS A 837 -34.62 3.97 -28.60
N ILE A 838 -34.53 2.67 -28.32
CA ILE A 838 -35.36 1.60 -28.87
C ILE A 838 -35.51 0.47 -27.83
N LYS A 839 -36.76 0.27 -27.36
CA LYS A 839 -37.25 -1.05 -26.92
C LYS A 839 -37.51 -1.87 -28.17
N SER A 840 -36.83 -3.00 -28.32
CA SER A 840 -37.38 -4.27 -28.86
C SER A 840 -36.25 -5.18 -29.28
N THR A 841 -36.05 -6.32 -28.61
CA THR A 841 -36.18 -7.65 -29.22
C THR A 841 -35.95 -8.77 -28.20
N PRO A 842 -36.49 -9.98 -28.45
CA PRO A 842 -36.92 -10.93 -27.44
C PRO A 842 -35.96 -12.11 -27.33
N ASN A 843 -35.48 -12.41 -26.12
CA ASN A 843 -34.94 -13.73 -25.76
C ASN A 843 -34.94 -13.95 -24.23
N TYR A 844 -36.00 -13.50 -23.56
CA TYR A 844 -36.11 -13.47 -22.09
C TYR A 844 -36.58 -14.80 -21.46
N LYS A 845 -36.18 -15.95 -22.01
CA LYS A 845 -36.66 -17.26 -21.53
C LYS A 845 -35.60 -18.26 -21.04
N SER A 846 -34.30 -17.93 -21.03
CA SER A 846 -33.26 -18.88 -20.54
C SER A 846 -32.63 -18.56 -19.17
N LEU A 847 -32.89 -17.38 -18.58
CA LEU A 847 -32.31 -17.00 -17.27
C LEU A 847 -33.02 -17.61 -16.06
N ASN A 848 -34.32 -17.90 -16.16
CA ASN A 848 -35.11 -18.36 -15.01
C ASN A 848 -34.74 -19.81 -14.61
N ASP A 849 -34.38 -20.65 -15.58
CA ASP A 849 -33.99 -22.04 -15.34
C ASP A 849 -32.61 -22.17 -14.68
N HIS A 850 -31.71 -21.21 -14.94
CA HIS A 850 -30.40 -21.14 -14.26
C HIS A 850 -30.53 -20.73 -12.80
N HIS A 851 -31.43 -19.78 -12.48
CA HIS A 851 -31.71 -19.37 -11.10
C HIS A 851 -32.28 -20.52 -10.25
N VAL A 852 -33.15 -21.35 -10.81
CA VAL A 852 -33.72 -22.52 -10.11
C VAL A 852 -32.65 -23.57 -9.82
N ARG A 853 -31.69 -23.79 -10.74
CA ARG A 853 -30.57 -24.73 -10.53
C ARG A 853 -29.57 -24.21 -9.49
N LEU A 854 -29.25 -22.92 -9.52
CA LEU A 854 -28.37 -22.28 -8.52
C LEU A 854 -28.98 -22.29 -7.12
N ALA A 855 -30.29 -22.03 -7.00
CA ALA A 855 -30.99 -22.12 -5.71
C ALA A 855 -30.98 -23.56 -5.14
N LYS A 856 -31.15 -24.59 -5.99
CA LYS A 856 -31.03 -25.99 -5.57
C LYS A 856 -29.61 -26.36 -5.13
N ALA A 857 -28.59 -25.92 -5.87
CA ALA A 857 -27.18 -26.16 -5.51
C ALA A 857 -26.82 -25.49 -4.17
N HIS A 858 -27.28 -24.25 -3.96
CA HIS A 858 -27.09 -23.52 -2.72
C HIS A 858 -27.80 -24.20 -1.53
N GLY A 859 -29.01 -24.71 -1.73
CA GLY A 859 -29.73 -25.50 -0.73
C GLY A 859 -29.00 -26.79 -0.34
N PHE A 860 -28.38 -27.48 -1.31
CA PHE A 860 -27.58 -28.68 -1.05
C PHE A 860 -26.32 -28.36 -0.22
N LEU A 861 -25.66 -27.24 -0.52
CA LEU A 861 -24.46 -26.79 0.19
C LEU A 861 -24.76 -26.39 1.64
N LEU A 862 -25.88 -25.72 1.88
CA LEU A 862 -26.35 -25.38 3.23
C LEU A 862 -26.69 -26.63 4.05
N LYS A 863 -27.37 -27.61 3.43
CA LYS A 863 -27.72 -28.87 4.10
C LYS A 863 -26.47 -29.68 4.46
N SER A 864 -25.49 -29.76 3.55
CA SER A 864 -24.20 -30.39 3.81
C SER A 864 -23.44 -29.72 4.97
N ARG A 865 -23.38 -28.38 5.00
CA ARG A 865 -22.78 -27.63 6.12
C ARG A 865 -23.48 -27.90 7.45
N GLN A 866 -24.81 -27.94 7.45
CA GLN A 866 -25.58 -28.24 8.66
C GLN A 866 -25.30 -29.66 9.18
N THR A 867 -25.19 -30.65 8.29
CA THR A 867 -24.82 -32.02 8.66
C THR A 867 -23.40 -32.10 9.21
N SER A 868 -22.42 -31.42 8.60
CA SER A 868 -21.05 -31.37 9.14
C SER A 868 -20.97 -30.73 10.52
N LEU A 869 -21.75 -29.66 10.77
CA LEU A 869 -21.82 -29.03 12.10
C LEU A 869 -22.46 -29.96 13.14
N GLN A 870 -23.48 -30.72 12.77
CA GLN A 870 -24.09 -31.73 13.65
C GLN A 870 -23.10 -32.87 13.98
N GLN A 871 -22.32 -33.34 12.99
CA GLN A 871 -21.27 -34.35 13.21
C GLN A 871 -20.16 -33.84 14.13
N LEU A 872 -19.71 -32.60 13.94
CA LEU A 872 -18.74 -31.94 14.83
C LEU A 872 -19.26 -31.80 16.26
N SER A 873 -20.52 -31.42 16.43
CA SER A 873 -21.17 -31.35 17.74
C SER A 873 -21.21 -32.73 18.41
N LEU A 874 -21.55 -33.78 17.68
CA LEU A 874 -21.60 -35.15 18.20
C LEU A 874 -20.21 -35.63 18.63
N PHE A 875 -19.18 -35.34 17.83
CA PHE A 875 -17.78 -35.69 18.13
C PHE A 875 -17.27 -34.97 19.39
N LEU A 876 -17.55 -33.67 19.52
CA LEU A 876 -17.21 -32.89 20.71
C LEU A 876 -17.89 -33.45 21.96
N GLN A 877 -19.14 -33.89 21.84
CA GLN A 877 -19.90 -34.46 22.96
C GLN A 877 -19.32 -35.83 23.38
N GLN A 878 -18.93 -36.67 22.43
CA GLN A 878 -18.23 -37.94 22.71
C GLN A 878 -16.87 -37.72 23.39
N GLN A 879 -16.10 -36.73 22.96
CA GLN A 879 -14.83 -36.34 23.60
C GLN A 879 -15.04 -35.87 25.04
N LEU A 880 -16.07 -35.05 25.27
CA LEU A 880 -16.45 -34.56 26.60
C LEU A 880 -16.84 -35.72 27.54
N ASP A 881 -17.57 -36.71 27.05
CA ASP A 881 -17.94 -37.88 27.84
C ASP A 881 -16.75 -38.80 28.15
N LEU A 882 -15.80 -38.91 27.22
CA LEU A 882 -14.53 -39.60 27.46
C LEU A 882 -13.71 -38.90 28.56
N TYR A 883 -13.59 -37.57 28.48
CA TYR A 883 -12.91 -36.77 29.50
C TYR A 883 -13.58 -36.91 30.86
N LYS A 884 -14.92 -36.87 30.93
CA LYS A 884 -15.66 -37.09 32.19
C LYS A 884 -15.37 -38.47 32.79
N LYS A 885 -15.33 -39.52 31.97
CA LYS A 885 -14.98 -40.88 32.43
C LYS A 885 -13.56 -40.96 32.97
N MET A 886 -12.59 -40.33 32.27
CA MET A 886 -11.20 -40.27 32.74
C MET A 886 -11.07 -39.53 34.07
N VAL A 887 -11.77 -38.41 34.24
CA VAL A 887 -11.78 -37.65 35.51
C VAL A 887 -12.40 -38.47 36.66
N ILE A 888 -13.46 -39.24 36.39
CA ILE A 888 -14.07 -40.14 37.38
C ILE A 888 -13.12 -41.29 37.75
N GLN A 889 -12.40 -41.85 36.78
CA GLN A 889 -11.43 -42.92 37.00
C GLN A 889 -10.24 -42.46 37.86
N VAL A 890 -9.68 -41.29 37.54
CA VAL A 890 -8.59 -40.67 38.33
C VAL A 890 -9.02 -40.32 39.76
N ARG A 891 -10.32 -40.05 39.99
CA ARG A 891 -10.88 -39.84 41.34
C ARG A 891 -11.15 -41.13 42.11
N LYS A 892 -11.18 -42.30 41.46
CA LYS A 892 -11.33 -43.62 42.12
C LYS A 892 -9.97 -44.26 42.45
N GLU A 893 -8.92 -43.82 41.78
CA GLU A 893 -7.53 -44.28 42.00
C GLU A 893 -6.75 -43.41 43.00
N LYS A 894 -7.38 -42.34 43.52
CA LYS A 894 -6.96 -41.57 44.70
C LYS A 894 -7.91 -41.89 45.85
#